data_AF-A0A2J6MMJ3-F1
#
_entry.id   AF-A0A2J6MMJ3-F1
#
_cell.length_a   1.000
_cell.length_b   1.000
_cell.length_c   1.000
_cell.angle_alpha   90.00
_cell.angle_beta   90.00
_cell.angle_gamma   90.00
#
_symmetry.space_group_name_H-M   'P 1'
#
loop_
_entity.id
_entity.type
_entity.pdbx_description
1 polymer ?
#
loop_
_entity_poly.entity_id
_entity_poly.type
_entity_poly.pdbx_seq_one_letter_code
_entity_poly.pdbx_strand_id
1 'polypeptide(L)'
;MLIDAGAIASAGANISIASGSVVASVPLSVSNAGTIGTAIEVGLYNDASNVTIINSGTISSGNGLSITNSGAGTLADIGLYNVGAISALTNNRVGAISGSQTGLVNSGTIGTLINNGTIHGGGSGLVNAGTIGTLTNAGTISSSSDRGLQNQGVIGTLTNTGTIYSGGWPGLTNYDEIDALTNSGLIYGNELDGFENFGTIGTLDNTGTIAGHTGPGIVDAGAIGTLTNSGTISSGTIAGGWGGSDSAGLYNFGGTISVLNNTSGGLISGSPVAGGTSVGIYNGDYGTIGALTNTANSTISGGQSGLYNEADSTIGTLTNNGVISGGTTGVDNSGTIDTLTNGGTIVAGPYGLINEYGGETENGALVGGTIGTLSNTGLISGTSGIGIGNAGEIAQLDNAAGATISGSLAIDNVAVSTIGTLANGGLISGSVGILNTGTIGNLTNSGTIAGTMGAGVRNATYTSGTTPAATTTLGAIGTLTNTGTISGTQTGVGNAGSIGTLTNRGLITGATDGIANTGTIGTLTNAAGGTIAGGRTGLYNSGTIGALTNAGLVTGSLDAIDLAGGAIGPLVNTGVIAGNIENQTANDLTIVGGTGTVSGTLTGYGGANTVGTIGNSASNLVFASGNELLNDDIDVGSHAVKNAGAVLEVNQPVTITGNYSQGANATLQIGVAGSATTQGSIATDSGYGRLVVTGNATLAPDSNVTLRSNGYAFAAGQRYVVVDTAGAADYGGATAAGNAPGLNYSAAGYAGQVSGRVVASGSHNDLVLTVDSATPVNPPPPSEPSTPSTPPASSDGSPPTSTATASPPPPAPPAPTDVATEPNARSALGGLLGYTGVGSAQLLNLYDAALGSLSQGSVATANRVGQQLGTLQTGEAAIVPTFDALGVVNAHVNALRLGQGAGVTGISTGDSPRQWTLWGEGYGGHGNQSAHEQAVDGYAESYGGLLVGADRLLGEHWRAGGAFSYSDTSIDGDGDIEGDRANVNGYGLIGYAGYAGDPWYANLSMTVVQQQYDTTRQVGFTGFSGTAGGHFSGQQYAARAEAGWPLAVYGATLTPVASLTYSYLHQGGYTENGGDGAALSVGTSHVSSVESGLGAKLSKAFATRYGQVVPEFQVQWLHEYDHDRQWAGVNFAADPDGTAFTTAGVRPVSDLADISFGVTLLNASNVSLSARYEVQAGGGFVSQTGILRLQHVF
;
A
#
# COMPACT_ATOMS: atom_id res chain seq x y z
N MET A 1 103.05 56.14 -1.30
CA MET A 1 103.16 57.54 -1.74
C MET A 1 101.83 57.91 -2.33
N LEU A 2 101.20 58.98 -1.83
CA LEU A 2 99.93 59.56 -2.31
C LEU A 2 99.90 59.63 -3.84
N ILE A 3 98.75 59.38 -4.46
CA ILE A 3 97.89 60.41 -5.09
C ILE A 3 96.44 59.88 -4.97
N ASP A 4 95.64 60.42 -4.06
CA ASP A 4 94.69 61.52 -4.28
C ASP A 4 93.56 61.18 -5.26
N ALA A 5 92.34 61.36 -4.78
CA ALA A 5 91.07 60.88 -5.31
C ALA A 5 90.57 61.66 -6.54
N GLY A 6 91.47 62.16 -7.39
CA GLY A 6 91.15 63.16 -8.41
C GLY A 6 91.16 62.73 -9.88
N ALA A 7 91.54 61.50 -10.24
CA ALA A 7 91.72 61.13 -11.65
C ALA A 7 91.29 59.69 -11.98
N ILE A 8 89.97 59.42 -11.90
CA ILE A 8 89.37 58.26 -12.59
C ILE A 8 88.19 58.78 -13.40
N ALA A 9 88.51 59.47 -14.50
CA ALA A 9 87.58 59.89 -15.53
C ALA A 9 88.26 59.78 -16.89
N SER A 10 88.58 58.55 -17.32
CA SER A 10 88.72 58.23 -18.75
C SER A 10 88.76 56.72 -18.93
N ALA A 11 87.83 56.21 -19.72
CA ALA A 11 87.78 54.82 -20.16
C ALA A 11 89.06 54.45 -20.93
N GLY A 12 89.61 53.25 -20.66
CA GLY A 12 90.51 52.56 -21.58
C GLY A 12 92.00 52.42 -21.20
N ALA A 13 92.38 52.20 -19.93
CA ALA A 13 93.75 51.78 -19.60
C ALA A 13 93.78 50.60 -18.61
N ASN A 14 94.61 49.60 -18.93
CA ASN A 14 94.94 48.47 -18.06
C ASN A 14 95.58 48.96 -16.76
N ILE A 15 95.00 48.58 -15.62
CA ILE A 15 95.55 48.86 -14.29
C ILE A 15 96.52 47.73 -13.93
N SER A 16 97.79 48.06 -13.68
CA SER A 16 98.78 47.14 -13.12
C SER A 16 99.26 47.70 -11.78
N ILE A 17 99.09 46.92 -10.70
CA ILE A 17 99.48 47.27 -9.32
C ILE A 17 100.61 46.32 -8.89
N ALA A 18 101.72 46.87 -8.40
CA ALA A 18 102.87 46.09 -7.90
C ALA A 18 102.83 45.89 -6.38
N SER A 19 103.34 44.74 -5.93
CA SER A 19 103.29 44.19 -4.55
C SER A 19 103.97 45.07 -3.47
N GLY A 20 103.33 45.18 -2.29
CA GLY A 20 103.99 45.60 -1.04
C GLY A 20 103.36 46.71 -0.18
N SER A 21 102.04 46.98 -0.24
CA SER A 21 101.40 48.01 0.63
C SER A 21 100.14 47.51 1.34
N VAL A 22 100.07 47.73 2.65
CA VAL A 22 98.87 47.55 3.50
C VAL A 22 98.02 48.82 3.38
N VAL A 23 96.75 48.68 3.01
CA VAL A 23 95.75 49.76 3.07
C VAL A 23 94.84 49.49 4.27
N ALA A 24 94.97 50.32 5.30
CA ALA A 24 94.01 50.40 6.39
C ALA A 24 92.81 51.27 5.94
N SER A 25 91.61 50.68 6.03
CA SER A 25 90.33 51.39 6.22
C SER A 25 89.93 52.49 5.22
N VAL A 26 89.84 52.18 3.92
CA VAL A 26 89.08 53.01 2.96
C VAL A 26 88.23 52.09 2.07
N PRO A 27 86.95 52.41 1.78
CA PRO A 27 86.16 51.62 0.84
C PRO A 27 86.82 51.62 -0.55
N LEU A 28 87.07 50.43 -1.09
CA LEU A 28 87.64 50.22 -2.43
C LEU A 28 86.50 50.03 -3.44
N SER A 29 86.44 50.85 -4.49
CA SER A 29 85.44 50.74 -5.57
C SER A 29 86.08 50.27 -6.87
N VAL A 30 85.62 49.15 -7.42
CA VAL A 30 86.05 48.58 -8.70
C VAL A 30 84.90 48.69 -9.71
N SER A 31 85.09 49.46 -10.79
CA SER A 31 84.08 49.64 -11.86
C SER A 31 84.61 49.13 -13.19
N ASN A 32 83.99 48.09 -13.75
CA ASN A 32 84.36 47.51 -15.05
C ASN A 32 83.40 47.97 -16.17
N ALA A 33 83.96 48.49 -17.27
CA ALA A 33 83.20 48.84 -18.48
C ALA A 33 83.72 48.11 -19.75
N GLY A 34 84.66 47.16 -19.60
CA GLY A 34 85.29 46.39 -20.69
C GLY A 34 85.54 44.93 -20.28
N THR A 35 86.57 44.29 -20.83
CA THR A 35 86.95 42.92 -20.43
C THR A 35 88.05 42.96 -19.36
N ILE A 36 87.72 42.58 -18.12
CA ILE A 36 88.71 42.18 -17.10
C ILE A 36 88.97 40.69 -17.32
N GLY A 37 89.93 40.42 -18.20
CA GLY A 37 90.50 39.09 -18.37
C GLY A 37 91.87 39.06 -17.70
N THR A 38 92.11 38.07 -16.85
CA THR A 38 93.47 37.78 -16.39
C THR A 38 93.97 36.53 -17.12
N ALA A 39 95.28 36.37 -17.23
CA ALA A 39 95.84 35.09 -17.59
C ALA A 39 95.90 34.16 -16.34
N ILE A 40 95.05 34.31 -15.34
CA ILE A 40 95.08 33.46 -14.14
C ILE A 40 93.86 32.57 -14.13
N GLU A 41 93.97 31.47 -13.39
CA GLU A 41 92.86 30.60 -13.00
C GLU A 41 91.73 31.36 -12.25
N VAL A 42 91.89 32.66 -11.93
CA VAL A 42 90.85 33.54 -11.35
C VAL A 42 90.77 34.90 -12.06
N GLY A 43 89.57 35.31 -12.52
CA GLY A 43 89.34 36.61 -13.18
C GLY A 43 89.41 37.82 -12.25
N LEU A 44 88.87 37.72 -11.02
CA LEU A 44 89.01 38.71 -9.95
C LEU A 44 89.06 38.01 -8.58
N TYR A 45 90.12 38.20 -7.80
CA TYR A 45 90.29 37.65 -6.45
C TYR A 45 90.17 38.76 -5.38
N ASN A 46 89.34 38.57 -4.35
CA ASN A 46 89.22 39.50 -3.23
C ASN A 46 89.53 38.84 -1.88
N ASP A 47 90.60 39.26 -1.22
CA ASP A 47 90.93 38.96 0.18
C ASP A 47 90.76 40.19 1.10
N ALA A 48 90.39 41.35 0.55
CA ALA A 48 90.27 42.61 1.26
C ALA A 48 88.90 42.80 1.94
N SER A 49 88.85 43.72 2.91
CA SER A 49 87.63 44.09 3.62
C SER A 49 87.00 45.38 3.07
N ASN A 50 85.67 45.41 2.95
CA ASN A 50 84.85 46.55 2.54
C ASN A 50 85.06 47.01 1.08
N VAL A 51 84.88 46.08 0.14
CA VAL A 51 84.99 46.31 -1.31
C VAL A 51 83.61 46.49 -1.97
N THR A 52 83.48 47.44 -2.89
CA THR A 52 82.32 47.61 -3.77
C THR A 52 82.71 47.31 -5.23
N ILE A 53 81.93 46.48 -5.92
CA ILE A 53 82.20 46.06 -7.30
C ILE A 53 80.98 46.38 -8.18
N ILE A 54 81.20 47.10 -9.29
CA ILE A 54 80.19 47.38 -10.31
C ILE A 54 80.69 46.85 -11.66
N ASN A 55 80.04 45.84 -12.22
CA ASN A 55 80.41 45.25 -13.50
C ASN A 55 79.41 45.61 -14.60
N SER A 56 79.87 46.30 -15.64
CA SER A 56 79.14 46.61 -16.87
C SER A 56 79.83 46.03 -18.12
N GLY A 57 80.85 45.17 -17.94
CA GLY A 57 81.60 44.49 -18.99
C GLY A 57 81.79 42.99 -18.68
N THR A 58 82.85 42.35 -19.18
CA THR A 58 83.13 40.91 -18.94
C THR A 58 84.22 40.71 -17.90
N ILE A 59 84.03 39.83 -16.92
CA ILE A 59 85.05 39.31 -16.01
C ILE A 59 85.26 37.82 -16.34
N SER A 60 86.47 37.41 -16.74
CA SER A 60 86.77 36.02 -17.17
C SER A 60 88.19 35.53 -16.81
N SER A 61 88.36 34.23 -16.54
CA SER A 61 89.67 33.56 -16.33
C SER A 61 90.35 33.08 -17.63
N GLY A 62 91.68 32.89 -17.63
CA GLY A 62 92.50 32.40 -18.77
C GLY A 62 93.86 31.77 -18.34
N ASN A 63 94.60 31.11 -19.25
CA ASN A 63 95.82 30.32 -18.94
C ASN A 63 97.15 31.14 -18.80
N GLY A 64 97.72 31.27 -17.59
CA GLY A 64 99.10 31.72 -17.23
C GLY A 64 99.39 33.06 -16.44
N LEU A 65 99.67 33.01 -15.11
CA LEU A 65 100.42 33.96 -14.19
C LEU A 65 99.67 34.91 -13.18
N SER A 66 99.82 34.63 -11.86
CA SER A 66 99.18 35.20 -10.63
C SER A 66 99.62 36.60 -10.11
N ILE A 67 98.74 37.33 -9.39
CA ILE A 67 99.05 38.49 -8.51
C ILE A 67 98.62 38.19 -7.05
N THR A 68 99.49 37.56 -6.25
CA THR A 68 99.92 37.96 -4.87
C THR A 68 100.60 36.81 -4.09
N ASN A 69 101.30 37.21 -3.03
CA ASN A 69 102.30 36.49 -2.25
C ASN A 69 101.71 35.71 -1.06
N SER A 70 101.06 34.58 -1.33
CA SER A 70 100.93 33.48 -0.34
C SER A 70 100.31 32.26 -1.02
N GLY A 71 100.93 31.09 -0.82
CA GLY A 71 100.60 29.84 -1.51
C GLY A 71 99.22 29.28 -1.19
N ALA A 72 98.20 29.76 -1.90
CA ALA A 72 96.95 29.04 -2.08
C ALA A 72 97.14 27.97 -3.16
N GLY A 73 96.69 26.74 -2.88
CA GLY A 73 96.78 25.59 -3.78
C GLY A 73 96.04 25.80 -5.10
N THR A 74 96.18 24.84 -6.02
CA THR A 74 95.55 24.77 -7.35
C THR A 74 94.07 25.16 -7.31
N LEU A 75 93.70 26.33 -7.84
CA LEU A 75 92.35 26.89 -7.86
C LEU A 75 91.91 27.01 -9.31
N ALA A 76 91.43 25.94 -9.93
CA ALA A 76 91.05 25.94 -11.34
C ALA A 76 89.88 26.91 -11.63
N ASP A 77 90.08 27.80 -12.61
CA ASP A 77 89.06 28.34 -13.52
C ASP A 77 87.81 29.07 -12.93
N ILE A 78 88.01 30.10 -12.09
CA ILE A 78 86.96 30.90 -11.45
C ILE A 78 86.84 32.33 -12.05
N GLY A 79 85.62 32.83 -12.31
CA GLY A 79 85.40 34.21 -12.75
C GLY A 79 85.69 35.25 -11.67
N LEU A 80 85.02 35.15 -10.52
CA LEU A 80 85.29 35.96 -9.32
C LEU A 80 85.40 35.07 -8.08
N TYR A 81 86.45 35.22 -7.28
CA TYR A 81 86.64 34.48 -6.03
C TYR A 81 86.77 35.45 -4.83
N ASN A 82 85.79 35.46 -3.93
CA ASN A 82 85.78 36.27 -2.72
C ASN A 82 86.12 35.43 -1.49
N VAL A 83 87.18 35.80 -0.77
CA VAL A 83 87.53 35.26 0.56
C VAL A 83 87.41 36.36 1.63
N GLY A 84 87.39 37.63 1.24
CA GLY A 84 87.22 38.81 2.10
C GLY A 84 85.77 39.30 2.24
N ALA A 85 85.59 40.60 2.47
CA ALA A 85 84.27 41.22 2.64
C ALA A 85 83.94 42.22 1.53
N ILE A 86 82.94 41.89 0.71
CA ILE A 86 82.34 42.75 -0.30
C ILE A 86 81.07 43.37 0.31
N SER A 87 80.98 44.69 0.36
CA SER A 87 79.77 45.36 0.84
C SER A 87 78.64 45.29 -0.20
N ALA A 88 78.98 45.51 -1.48
CA ALA A 88 78.04 45.40 -2.59
C ALA A 88 78.74 44.93 -3.89
N LEU A 89 78.17 43.93 -4.56
CA LEU A 89 78.53 43.45 -5.89
C LEU A 89 77.33 43.62 -6.82
N THR A 90 77.46 44.49 -7.83
CA THR A 90 76.41 44.73 -8.84
C THR A 90 76.91 44.33 -10.23
N ASN A 91 76.30 43.32 -10.83
CA ASN A 91 76.49 42.95 -12.23
C ASN A 91 75.34 43.54 -13.07
N ASN A 92 75.62 44.60 -13.83
CA ASN A 92 74.60 45.30 -14.63
C ASN A 92 74.11 44.47 -15.82
N ARG A 93 73.04 44.91 -16.48
CA ARG A 93 72.35 44.16 -17.56
C ARG A 93 73.23 43.64 -18.70
N VAL A 94 74.31 44.36 -19.02
CA VAL A 94 75.29 43.99 -20.06
C VAL A 94 76.55 43.33 -19.49
N GLY A 95 76.64 43.24 -18.15
CA GLY A 95 77.77 42.66 -17.45
C GLY A 95 77.74 41.13 -17.46
N ALA A 96 78.92 40.53 -17.59
CA ALA A 96 79.13 39.09 -17.51
C ALA A 96 80.23 38.77 -16.48
N ILE A 97 79.97 37.85 -15.56
CA ILE A 97 80.95 37.23 -14.68
C ILE A 97 81.02 35.76 -15.11
N SER A 98 82.17 35.30 -15.60
CA SER A 98 82.29 33.97 -16.19
C SER A 98 83.59 33.26 -15.82
N GLY A 99 83.53 31.95 -15.56
CA GLY A 99 84.72 31.10 -15.38
C GLY A 99 84.54 29.74 -16.08
N SER A 100 85.62 29.10 -16.54
CA SER A 100 85.52 27.78 -17.18
C SER A 100 85.10 26.67 -16.20
N GLN A 101 85.27 26.86 -14.89
CA GLN A 101 84.73 25.97 -13.86
C GLN A 101 83.67 26.67 -13.00
N THR A 102 83.94 27.85 -12.42
CA THR A 102 82.93 28.54 -11.60
C THR A 102 82.78 30.01 -11.97
N GLY A 103 81.55 30.52 -12.10
CA GLY A 103 81.33 31.94 -12.37
C GLY A 103 81.76 32.82 -11.20
N LEU A 104 81.15 32.62 -10.04
CA LEU A 104 81.43 33.35 -8.80
C LEU A 104 81.53 32.39 -7.61
N VAL A 105 82.60 32.49 -6.82
CA VAL A 105 82.78 31.76 -5.56
C VAL A 105 82.85 32.76 -4.41
N ASN A 106 81.99 32.60 -3.40
CA ASN A 106 82.05 33.36 -2.14
C ASN A 106 82.40 32.44 -0.98
N SER A 107 83.60 32.59 -0.41
CA SER A 107 84.03 31.99 0.86
C SER A 107 84.12 33.01 2.01
N GLY A 108 83.84 34.29 1.74
CA GLY A 108 83.82 35.38 2.73
C GLY A 108 82.41 35.97 2.92
N THR A 109 82.31 37.30 3.03
CA THR A 109 81.00 37.98 3.16
C THR A 109 80.69 38.82 1.93
N ILE A 110 79.48 38.71 1.39
CA ILE A 110 78.90 39.66 0.45
C ILE A 110 77.65 40.27 1.10
N GLY A 111 77.65 41.58 1.36
CA GLY A 111 76.48 42.26 1.91
C GLY A 111 75.29 42.19 0.96
N THR A 112 75.45 42.73 -0.25
CA THR A 112 74.43 42.68 -1.31
C THR A 112 75.03 42.26 -2.65
N LEU A 113 74.43 41.26 -3.29
CA LEU A 113 74.73 40.81 -4.65
C LEU A 113 73.53 41.07 -5.56
N ILE A 114 73.67 42.00 -6.51
CA ILE A 114 72.65 42.30 -7.52
C ILE A 114 73.14 41.79 -8.87
N ASN A 115 72.48 40.79 -9.44
CA ASN A 115 72.76 40.29 -10.78
C ASN A 115 71.64 40.68 -11.75
N ASN A 116 71.89 41.65 -12.62
CA ASN A 116 71.04 42.02 -13.75
C ASN A 116 71.57 41.48 -15.10
N GLY A 117 72.84 41.05 -15.14
CA GLY A 117 73.52 40.50 -16.31
C GLY A 117 73.67 38.97 -16.22
N THR A 118 74.79 38.43 -16.66
CA THR A 118 75.07 36.98 -16.63
C THR A 118 76.14 36.64 -15.60
N ILE A 119 75.90 35.64 -14.74
CA ILE A 119 76.93 34.92 -13.97
C ILE A 119 76.95 33.49 -14.53
N HIS A 120 78.06 33.04 -15.08
CA HIS A 120 78.15 31.74 -15.75
C HIS A 120 79.40 30.94 -15.35
N GLY A 121 79.25 29.65 -15.07
CA GLY A 121 80.38 28.73 -14.93
C GLY A 121 80.26 27.50 -15.83
N GLY A 122 81.37 26.94 -16.29
CA GLY A 122 81.34 25.62 -16.94
C GLY A 122 80.83 24.53 -15.97
N GLY A 123 81.36 24.51 -14.75
CA GLY A 123 80.88 23.71 -13.62
C GLY A 123 79.72 24.38 -12.90
N SER A 124 79.97 25.34 -12.01
CA SER A 124 78.92 26.00 -11.20
C SER A 124 78.75 27.49 -11.53
N GLY A 125 77.51 28.00 -11.54
CA GLY A 125 77.27 29.44 -11.78
C GLY A 125 77.76 30.30 -10.61
N LEU A 126 77.20 30.05 -9.43
CA LEU A 126 77.56 30.70 -8.17
C LEU A 126 77.69 29.67 -7.04
N VAL A 127 78.82 29.63 -6.35
CA VAL A 127 79.06 28.83 -5.14
C VAL A 127 79.20 29.76 -3.93
N ASN A 128 78.32 29.64 -2.94
CA ASN A 128 78.40 30.37 -1.68
C ASN A 128 78.79 29.43 -0.53
N ALA A 129 80.03 29.46 -0.07
CA ALA A 129 80.50 28.80 1.14
C ALA A 129 80.63 29.77 2.35
N GLY A 130 80.32 31.06 2.16
CA GLY A 130 80.36 32.10 3.19
C GLY A 130 78.96 32.68 3.45
N THR A 131 78.88 33.99 3.69
CA THR A 131 77.61 34.69 3.93
C THR A 131 77.28 35.63 2.77
N ILE A 132 76.06 35.53 2.23
CA ILE A 132 75.46 36.56 1.38
C ILE A 132 74.25 37.15 2.12
N GLY A 133 74.27 38.44 2.42
CA GLY A 133 73.12 39.10 3.09
C GLY A 133 71.89 39.12 2.18
N THR A 134 72.02 39.68 0.98
CA THR A 134 70.95 39.72 -0.03
C THR A 134 71.48 39.37 -1.40
N LEU A 135 70.86 38.41 -2.07
CA LEU A 135 71.09 38.04 -3.47
C LEU A 135 69.84 38.36 -4.29
N THR A 136 69.91 39.37 -5.16
CA THR A 136 68.85 39.69 -6.13
C THR A 136 69.30 39.29 -7.54
N ASN A 137 68.65 38.31 -8.14
CA ASN A 137 68.89 37.87 -9.50
C ASN A 137 67.73 38.28 -10.42
N ALA A 138 67.94 39.32 -11.23
CA ALA A 138 67.05 39.71 -12.33
C ALA A 138 67.62 39.35 -13.72
N GLY A 139 68.89 38.96 -13.78
CA GLY A 139 69.55 38.44 -14.98
C GLY A 139 69.60 36.91 -14.99
N THR A 140 70.72 36.34 -15.42
CA THR A 140 70.94 34.89 -15.49
C THR A 140 72.08 34.47 -14.57
N ILE A 141 71.85 33.48 -13.71
CA ILE A 141 72.89 32.67 -13.06
C ILE A 141 72.83 31.30 -13.72
N SER A 142 73.91 30.85 -14.36
CA SER A 142 73.90 29.59 -15.08
C SER A 142 75.16 28.75 -14.97
N SER A 143 74.99 27.44 -15.10
CA SER A 143 76.09 26.49 -15.30
C SER A 143 75.94 25.69 -16.60
N SER A 144 77.05 25.12 -17.09
CA SER A 144 77.01 24.16 -18.19
C SER A 144 76.88 22.69 -17.73
N SER A 145 77.48 22.31 -16.60
CA SER A 145 77.56 20.88 -16.21
C SER A 145 77.35 20.54 -14.74
N ASP A 146 77.41 21.47 -13.79
CA ASP A 146 77.10 21.27 -12.36
C ASP A 146 76.00 22.28 -11.95
N ARG A 147 75.96 22.83 -10.72
CA ARG A 147 74.82 23.61 -10.21
C ARG A 147 74.76 25.06 -10.71
N GLY A 148 73.55 25.57 -10.93
CA GLY A 148 73.35 26.98 -11.25
C GLY A 148 73.75 27.86 -10.07
N LEU A 149 73.11 27.62 -8.92
CA LEU A 149 73.45 28.19 -7.62
C LEU A 149 73.68 27.08 -6.59
N GLN A 150 74.82 27.08 -5.93
CA GLN A 150 75.13 26.18 -4.82
C GLN A 150 75.34 26.99 -3.53
N ASN A 151 74.46 26.80 -2.55
CA ASN A 151 74.61 27.38 -1.22
C ASN A 151 75.15 26.33 -0.24
N GLN A 152 76.32 26.56 0.32
CA GLN A 152 76.98 25.79 1.37
C GLN A 152 77.18 26.61 2.66
N GLY A 153 76.70 27.85 2.70
CA GLY A 153 76.73 28.74 3.87
C GLY A 153 75.39 29.46 4.04
N VAL A 154 75.40 30.73 4.42
CA VAL A 154 74.17 31.48 4.72
C VAL A 154 73.82 32.43 3.60
N ILE A 155 72.58 32.38 3.11
CA ILE A 155 71.97 33.44 2.29
C ILE A 155 70.77 34.02 3.04
N GLY A 156 70.85 35.27 3.51
CA GLY A 156 69.72 35.87 4.23
C GLY A 156 68.47 36.01 3.36
N THR A 157 68.61 36.64 2.18
CA THR A 157 67.49 36.75 1.22
C THR A 157 67.94 36.47 -0.20
N LEU A 158 67.28 35.53 -0.87
CA LEU A 158 67.42 35.22 -2.28
C LEU A 158 66.16 35.63 -3.03
N THR A 159 66.23 36.67 -3.87
CA THR A 159 65.14 37.09 -4.76
C THR A 159 65.51 36.78 -6.20
N ASN A 160 64.84 35.81 -6.82
CA ASN A 160 65.00 35.46 -8.22
C ASN A 160 63.82 35.96 -9.06
N THR A 161 64.03 37.00 -9.85
CA THR A 161 63.07 37.47 -10.89
C THR A 161 63.54 37.15 -12.31
N GLY A 162 64.79 36.67 -12.46
CA GLY A 162 65.42 36.29 -13.72
C GLY A 162 65.47 34.77 -13.88
N THR A 163 66.63 34.24 -14.26
CA THR A 163 66.84 32.80 -14.47
C THR A 163 67.98 32.28 -13.61
N ILE A 164 67.74 31.19 -12.88
CA ILE A 164 68.76 30.31 -12.32
C ILE A 164 68.67 29.00 -13.10
N TYR A 165 69.72 28.65 -13.83
CA TYR A 165 69.72 27.53 -14.77
C TYR A 165 70.93 26.64 -14.58
N SER A 166 70.75 25.33 -14.71
CA SER A 166 71.85 24.38 -14.79
C SER A 166 71.73 23.47 -16.00
N GLY A 167 72.86 23.21 -16.67
CA GLY A 167 72.95 22.28 -17.78
C GLY A 167 73.01 20.80 -17.41
N GLY A 168 73.46 20.45 -16.18
CA GLY A 168 73.75 19.06 -15.78
C GLY A 168 73.27 18.61 -14.38
N TRP A 169 73.12 19.53 -13.43
CA TRP A 169 72.70 19.26 -12.05
C TRP A 169 71.51 20.14 -11.65
N PRO A 170 71.06 20.17 -10.37
CA PRO A 170 69.97 21.05 -9.99
C PRO A 170 70.25 22.53 -10.26
N GLY A 171 69.19 23.27 -10.60
CA GLY A 171 69.26 24.71 -10.82
C GLY A 171 69.75 25.44 -9.56
N LEU A 172 69.20 25.06 -8.42
CA LEU A 172 69.59 25.53 -7.08
C LEU A 172 69.79 24.34 -6.14
N THR A 173 70.89 24.33 -5.38
CA THR A 173 71.05 23.40 -4.23
C THR A 173 71.36 24.20 -2.97
N ASN A 174 70.62 23.93 -1.90
CA ASN A 174 70.87 24.47 -0.56
C ASN A 174 71.39 23.37 0.38
N TYR A 175 72.62 23.49 0.86
CA TYR A 175 73.21 22.59 1.85
C TYR A 175 73.17 23.14 3.29
N ASP A 176 72.94 24.44 3.47
CA ASP A 176 72.95 25.08 4.80
C ASP A 176 71.74 26.03 4.92
N GLU A 177 71.89 27.35 5.06
CA GLU A 177 70.76 28.23 5.40
C GLU A 177 70.38 29.21 4.28
N ILE A 178 69.08 29.28 3.98
CA ILE A 178 68.46 30.39 3.25
C ILE A 178 67.27 30.92 4.06
N ASP A 179 67.35 32.11 4.69
CA ASP A 179 66.24 32.58 5.53
C ASP A 179 64.97 32.80 4.69
N ALA A 180 65.11 33.46 3.54
CA ALA A 180 64.00 33.74 2.62
C ALA A 180 64.39 33.58 1.14
N LEU A 181 63.65 32.74 0.42
CA LEU A 181 63.73 32.57 -1.03
C LEU A 181 62.41 33.03 -1.69
N THR A 182 62.48 34.06 -2.52
CA THR A 182 61.37 34.51 -3.37
C THR A 182 61.71 34.25 -4.84
N ASN A 183 60.92 33.42 -5.50
CA ASN A 183 61.05 33.14 -6.93
C ASN A 183 59.85 33.68 -7.71
N SER A 184 60.06 34.70 -8.53
CA SER A 184 59.10 35.15 -9.55
C SER A 184 59.61 34.92 -10.99
N GLY A 185 60.82 34.37 -11.12
CA GLY A 185 61.48 34.02 -12.37
C GLY A 185 61.47 32.52 -12.64
N LEU A 186 62.54 32.02 -13.27
CA LEU A 186 62.76 30.61 -13.56
C LEU A 186 63.89 30.05 -12.69
N ILE A 187 63.66 28.93 -12.02
CA ILE A 187 64.68 28.04 -11.46
C ILE A 187 64.56 26.71 -12.21
N TYR A 188 65.62 26.30 -12.91
CA TYR A 188 65.57 25.15 -13.81
C TYR A 188 66.84 24.30 -13.81
N GLY A 189 66.67 22.98 -13.68
CA GLY A 189 67.74 21.99 -13.91
C GLY A 189 67.46 21.16 -15.16
N ASN A 190 68.42 21.13 -16.10
CA ASN A 190 68.24 20.52 -17.43
C ASN A 190 68.46 18.99 -17.47
N GLU A 191 69.20 18.42 -16.52
CA GLU A 191 69.46 16.95 -16.46
C GLU A 191 69.10 16.32 -15.10
N LEU A 192 68.61 17.13 -14.15
CA LEU A 192 68.18 16.73 -12.82
C LEU A 192 67.02 17.65 -12.34
N ASP A 193 67.02 18.04 -11.07
CA ASP A 193 65.93 18.69 -10.35
C ASP A 193 65.93 20.20 -10.57
N GLY A 194 64.78 20.86 -10.33
CA GLY A 194 64.76 22.32 -10.30
C GLY A 194 65.56 22.86 -9.11
N PHE A 195 65.24 22.34 -7.92
CA PHE A 195 65.73 22.82 -6.65
C PHE A 195 65.87 21.68 -5.63
N GLU A 196 67.04 21.55 -5.00
CA GLU A 196 67.30 20.61 -3.88
C GLU A 196 67.56 21.38 -2.57
N ASN A 197 66.92 20.94 -1.48
CA ASN A 197 67.18 21.40 -0.12
C ASN A 197 67.68 20.27 0.77
N PHE A 198 68.91 20.38 1.27
CA PHE A 198 69.46 19.53 2.33
C PHE A 198 69.63 20.29 3.66
N GLY A 199 69.50 21.62 3.63
CA GLY A 199 69.64 22.50 4.79
C GLY A 199 68.31 23.07 5.27
N THR A 200 68.32 24.31 5.75
CA THR A 200 67.13 25.01 6.23
C THR A 200 66.73 26.15 5.29
N ILE A 201 65.42 26.24 5.04
CA ILE A 201 64.80 27.42 4.44
C ILE A 201 63.70 27.94 5.34
N GLY A 202 63.78 29.20 5.75
CA GLY A 202 62.72 29.82 6.55
C GLY A 202 61.42 29.95 5.76
N THR A 203 61.46 30.70 4.65
CA THR A 203 60.33 30.88 3.73
C THR A 203 60.73 30.71 2.27
N LEU A 204 59.94 29.94 1.52
CA LEU A 204 60.01 29.80 0.06
C LEU A 204 58.70 30.30 -0.57
N ASP A 205 58.74 31.43 -1.26
CA ASP A 205 57.60 32.00 -1.99
C ASP A 205 57.82 31.89 -3.50
N ASN A 206 57.06 31.02 -4.16
CA ASN A 206 57.14 30.79 -5.60
C ASN A 206 55.91 31.36 -6.32
N THR A 207 56.12 32.45 -7.05
CA THR A 207 55.16 33.05 -8.00
C THR A 207 55.56 32.78 -9.47
N GLY A 208 56.80 32.32 -9.70
CA GLY A 208 57.37 32.01 -11.01
C GLY A 208 57.30 30.52 -11.34
N THR A 209 58.38 29.99 -11.91
CA THR A 209 58.50 28.56 -12.24
C THR A 209 59.72 27.95 -11.56
N ILE A 210 59.52 26.83 -10.88
CA ILE A 210 60.58 25.92 -10.41
C ILE A 210 60.35 24.58 -11.11
N ALA A 211 61.30 24.15 -11.93
CA ALA A 211 61.13 22.90 -12.68
C ALA A 211 62.41 22.12 -12.89
N GLY A 212 62.32 20.80 -12.74
CA GLY A 212 63.32 19.85 -13.23
C GLY A 212 62.99 19.40 -14.65
N HIS A 213 63.98 18.97 -15.43
CA HIS A 213 63.75 18.43 -16.77
C HIS A 213 63.55 16.90 -16.75
N THR A 214 64.32 16.20 -15.93
CA THR A 214 64.30 14.74 -15.74
C THR A 214 63.98 14.34 -14.31
N GLY A 215 64.14 15.25 -13.34
CA GLY A 215 63.84 15.04 -11.92
C GLY A 215 62.73 15.95 -11.38
N PRO A 216 62.51 15.98 -10.06
CA PRO A 216 61.47 16.79 -9.44
C PRO A 216 61.64 18.30 -9.61
N GLY A 217 60.55 19.05 -9.45
CA GLY A 217 60.63 20.51 -9.35
C GLY A 217 61.39 20.92 -8.08
N ILE A 218 60.97 20.38 -6.94
CA ILE A 218 61.61 20.56 -5.63
C ILE A 218 61.89 19.20 -5.02
N VAL A 219 63.10 19.00 -4.48
CA VAL A 219 63.45 17.91 -3.56
C VAL A 219 63.78 18.52 -2.21
N ASP A 220 63.08 18.13 -1.15
CA ASP A 220 63.37 18.52 0.22
C ASP A 220 63.80 17.31 1.05
N ALA A 221 65.04 17.34 1.52
CA ALA A 221 65.62 16.41 2.48
C ALA A 221 66.11 17.12 3.75
N GLY A 222 65.80 18.43 3.89
CA GLY A 222 66.16 19.28 5.02
C GLY A 222 64.91 19.76 5.75
N ALA A 223 64.84 21.07 6.02
CA ALA A 223 63.66 21.69 6.59
C ALA A 223 63.24 22.94 5.82
N ILE A 224 61.97 23.00 5.43
CA ILE A 224 61.32 24.21 4.92
C ILE A 224 60.26 24.66 5.93
N GLY A 225 60.39 25.87 6.46
CA GLY A 225 59.42 26.45 7.37
C GLY A 225 58.07 26.68 6.68
N THR A 226 58.03 27.55 5.67
CA THR A 226 56.82 27.78 4.87
C THR A 226 57.13 27.81 3.38
N LEU A 227 56.48 26.92 2.63
CA LEU A 227 56.46 26.92 1.17
C LEU A 227 55.11 27.46 0.68
N THR A 228 55.11 28.62 0.04
CA THR A 228 53.94 29.20 -0.63
C THR A 228 54.13 29.15 -2.13
N ASN A 229 53.20 28.53 -2.85
CA ASN A 229 53.20 28.45 -4.31
C ASN A 229 51.95 29.14 -4.87
N SER A 230 52.15 30.14 -5.72
CA SER A 230 51.13 30.72 -6.61
C SER A 230 51.53 30.66 -8.08
N GLY A 231 52.75 30.17 -8.36
CA GLY A 231 53.28 29.90 -9.69
C GLY A 231 53.24 28.41 -10.04
N THR A 232 54.27 27.92 -10.74
CA THR A 232 54.41 26.51 -11.14
C THR A 232 55.58 25.85 -10.44
N ILE A 233 55.33 24.69 -9.85
CA ILE A 233 56.34 23.72 -9.41
C ILE A 233 56.08 22.44 -10.21
N SER A 234 57.04 22.00 -11.03
CA SER A 234 56.78 20.83 -11.90
C SER A 234 58.01 19.97 -12.19
N SER A 235 57.82 18.66 -12.32
CA SER A 235 58.81 17.78 -12.97
C SER A 235 58.76 17.91 -14.50
N GLY A 236 59.81 17.45 -15.18
CA GLY A 236 59.94 17.54 -16.64
C GLY A 236 59.53 16.29 -17.42
N THR A 237 59.66 16.34 -18.75
CA THR A 237 58.90 15.51 -19.72
C THR A 237 59.59 14.25 -20.28
N ILE A 238 60.55 13.61 -19.59
CA ILE A 238 61.31 12.49 -20.22
C ILE A 238 60.98 11.09 -19.67
N ALA A 239 60.65 10.21 -20.62
CA ALA A 239 60.66 8.75 -20.47
C ALA A 239 62.11 8.22 -20.53
N GLY A 240 62.58 7.60 -19.44
CA GLY A 240 63.85 6.85 -19.41
C GLY A 240 64.88 7.26 -18.36
N GLY A 241 64.51 8.11 -17.38
CA GLY A 241 65.33 8.32 -16.17
C GLY A 241 65.43 7.07 -15.30
N TRP A 242 66.42 7.03 -14.40
CA TRP A 242 66.61 5.92 -13.45
C TRP A 242 65.29 5.67 -12.70
N GLY A 243 64.88 4.40 -12.62
CA GLY A 243 63.52 4.05 -12.20
C GLY A 243 63.29 4.20 -10.69
N GLY A 244 62.18 4.84 -10.34
CA GLY A 244 61.63 4.99 -8.99
C GLY A 244 61.46 6.46 -8.63
N SER A 245 60.27 6.89 -8.19
CA SER A 245 59.98 8.18 -7.51
C SER A 245 60.36 9.54 -8.18
N ASP A 246 61.14 9.57 -9.25
CA ASP A 246 61.87 10.77 -9.74
C ASP A 246 61.04 11.82 -10.51
N SER A 247 59.74 11.62 -10.74
CA SER A 247 58.91 12.55 -11.54
C SER A 247 57.88 13.34 -10.72
N ALA A 248 58.25 13.79 -9.51
CA ALA A 248 57.37 14.56 -8.64
C ALA A 248 57.39 16.08 -8.92
N GLY A 249 56.26 16.78 -8.79
CA GLY A 249 56.30 18.25 -8.71
C GLY A 249 57.13 18.69 -7.50
N LEU A 250 56.76 18.15 -6.33
CA LEU A 250 57.49 18.29 -5.07
C LEU A 250 57.72 16.91 -4.46
N TYR A 251 58.97 16.61 -4.12
CA TYR A 251 59.37 15.40 -3.41
C TYR A 251 59.95 15.76 -2.04
N ASN A 252 59.27 15.36 -0.97
CA ASN A 252 59.77 15.48 0.40
C ASN A 252 60.34 14.12 0.83
N PHE A 253 61.66 13.99 0.89
CA PHE A 253 62.38 12.74 1.15
C PHE A 253 63.10 12.83 2.49
N GLY A 254 62.46 12.38 3.57
CA GLY A 254 62.95 12.53 4.94
C GLY A 254 63.02 13.98 5.47
N GLY A 255 62.59 14.96 4.66
CA GLY A 255 62.54 16.37 5.01
C GLY A 255 61.30 16.76 5.81
N THR A 256 61.33 17.97 6.36
CA THR A 256 60.20 18.57 7.09
C THR A 256 59.73 19.86 6.41
N ILE A 257 58.51 19.85 5.90
CA ILE A 257 57.81 21.05 5.46
C ILE A 257 56.77 21.41 6.52
N SER A 258 56.99 22.48 7.30
CA SER A 258 56.03 22.80 8.37
C SER A 258 54.69 23.29 7.80
N VAL A 259 54.72 24.12 6.76
CA VAL A 259 53.52 24.60 6.05
C VAL A 259 53.77 24.62 4.54
N LEU A 260 52.89 23.95 3.79
CA LEU A 260 52.83 23.95 2.33
C LEU A 260 51.50 24.55 1.86
N ASN A 261 51.55 25.76 1.31
CA ASN A 261 50.38 26.46 0.77
C ASN A 261 50.45 26.52 -0.77
N ASN A 262 49.67 25.69 -1.44
CA ASN A 262 49.37 25.90 -2.86
C ASN A 262 48.18 26.87 -2.96
N THR A 263 48.48 28.11 -3.27
CA THR A 263 47.54 29.24 -3.29
C THR A 263 46.96 29.48 -4.70
N SER A 264 45.90 30.27 -4.81
CA SER A 264 45.19 30.54 -6.09
C SER A 264 46.15 30.82 -7.25
N GLY A 265 46.01 30.07 -8.36
CA GLY A 265 46.91 30.12 -9.52
C GLY A 265 48.09 29.15 -9.45
N GLY A 266 48.38 28.61 -8.26
CA GLY A 266 49.43 27.65 -8.00
C GLY A 266 49.17 26.29 -8.65
N LEU A 267 50.18 25.80 -9.37
CA LEU A 267 50.25 24.46 -9.92
C LEU A 267 51.44 23.72 -9.29
N ILE A 268 51.18 22.56 -8.69
CA ILE A 268 52.22 21.58 -8.34
C ILE A 268 51.95 20.34 -9.17
N SER A 269 52.83 20.03 -10.13
CA SER A 269 52.56 18.98 -11.12
C SER A 269 53.70 17.99 -11.33
N GLY A 270 53.38 16.70 -11.25
CA GLY A 270 54.17 15.65 -11.87
C GLY A 270 53.84 15.57 -13.37
N SER A 271 54.82 15.66 -14.26
CA SER A 271 54.61 15.50 -15.70
C SER A 271 54.28 14.04 -16.05
N PRO A 272 53.27 13.77 -16.91
CA PRO A 272 52.88 12.41 -17.24
C PRO A 272 53.97 11.71 -18.08
N VAL A 273 54.62 10.71 -17.50
CA VAL A 273 55.59 9.86 -18.19
C VAL A 273 54.92 8.53 -18.55
N ALA A 274 55.01 8.12 -19.82
CA ALA A 274 54.49 6.82 -20.26
C ALA A 274 55.20 5.68 -19.52
N GLY A 275 54.50 5.03 -18.58
CA GLY A 275 55.02 3.92 -17.78
C GLY A 275 55.82 4.32 -16.52
N GLY A 276 55.83 5.60 -16.12
CA GLY A 276 56.53 6.09 -14.92
C GLY A 276 55.58 6.52 -13.78
N THR A 277 56.11 6.58 -12.55
CA THR A 277 55.41 7.02 -11.32
C THR A 277 55.45 8.54 -11.19
N SER A 278 54.55 9.23 -11.90
CA SER A 278 54.48 10.70 -11.89
C SER A 278 53.53 11.20 -10.79
N VAL A 279 54.03 12.04 -9.88
CA VAL A 279 53.29 12.47 -8.68
C VAL A 279 53.24 14.00 -8.58
N GLY A 280 52.12 14.60 -8.16
CA GLY A 280 52.09 16.03 -7.86
C GLY A 280 52.97 16.36 -6.65
N ILE A 281 52.58 15.84 -5.50
CA ILE A 281 53.36 15.88 -4.25
C ILE A 281 53.62 14.46 -3.78
N TYR A 282 54.89 14.10 -3.66
CA TYR A 282 55.35 12.85 -3.06
C TYR A 282 55.93 13.19 -1.68
N ASN A 283 55.24 12.78 -0.61
CA ASN A 283 55.80 12.74 0.74
C ASN A 283 56.35 11.33 0.98
N GLY A 284 57.65 11.15 0.74
CA GLY A 284 58.34 9.86 0.79
C GLY A 284 58.96 9.57 2.14
N ASP A 285 59.51 8.37 2.29
CA ASP A 285 60.03 7.78 3.53
C ASP A 285 60.46 8.80 4.59
N TYR A 286 59.82 8.74 5.76
CA TYR A 286 60.04 9.61 6.92
C TYR A 286 59.75 11.11 6.70
N GLY A 287 59.16 11.47 5.56
CA GLY A 287 58.79 12.85 5.23
C GLY A 287 57.65 13.36 6.11
N THR A 288 57.80 14.59 6.61
CA THR A 288 56.76 15.26 7.40
C THR A 288 56.26 16.52 6.71
N ILE A 289 54.95 16.60 6.46
CA ILE A 289 54.27 17.85 6.10
C ILE A 289 53.31 18.22 7.23
N GLY A 290 53.56 19.32 7.94
CA GLY A 290 52.71 19.75 9.06
C GLY A 290 51.30 20.14 8.60
N ALA A 291 51.22 21.10 7.68
CA ALA A 291 49.97 21.53 7.05
C ALA A 291 50.13 21.69 5.54
N LEU A 292 49.36 20.93 4.76
CA LEU A 292 49.22 21.04 3.32
C LEU A 292 47.86 21.68 2.98
N THR A 293 47.88 22.91 2.46
CA THR A 293 46.68 23.62 2.01
C THR A 293 46.72 23.84 0.50
N ASN A 294 45.76 23.26 -0.21
CA ASN A 294 45.47 23.54 -1.61
C ASN A 294 44.21 24.42 -1.68
N THR A 295 44.37 25.71 -1.94
CA THR A 295 43.25 26.68 -1.90
C THR A 295 42.34 26.58 -3.13
N ALA A 296 41.25 27.36 -3.15
CA ALA A 296 40.43 27.47 -4.36
C ALA A 296 41.26 28.00 -5.55
N ASN A 297 41.00 27.47 -6.74
CA ASN A 297 41.71 27.79 -7.99
C ASN A 297 43.20 27.42 -8.01
N SER A 298 43.63 26.47 -7.18
CA SER A 298 44.96 25.86 -7.27
C SER A 298 44.85 24.36 -7.55
N THR A 299 45.90 23.81 -8.18
CA THR A 299 45.92 22.42 -8.66
C THR A 299 47.15 21.71 -8.16
N ILE A 300 46.95 20.51 -7.63
CA ILE A 300 47.98 19.50 -7.41
C ILE A 300 47.67 18.34 -8.37
N SER A 301 48.57 18.03 -9.29
CA SER A 301 48.32 17.01 -10.32
C SER A 301 49.51 16.07 -10.53
N GLY A 302 49.25 14.79 -10.79
CA GLY A 302 50.29 13.84 -11.22
C GLY A 302 49.80 12.89 -12.29
N GLY A 303 50.73 12.30 -13.04
CA GLY A 303 50.40 11.27 -14.04
C GLY A 303 49.85 9.98 -13.42
N GLN A 304 50.33 9.61 -12.23
CA GLN A 304 49.85 8.49 -11.42
C GLN A 304 49.03 9.00 -10.23
N SER A 305 49.65 9.77 -9.33
CA SER A 305 49.04 10.21 -8.07
C SER A 305 49.04 11.73 -7.98
N GLY A 306 47.93 12.35 -7.58
CA GLY A 306 47.95 13.79 -7.25
C GLY A 306 48.83 14.06 -6.03
N LEU A 307 48.53 13.34 -4.96
CA LEU A 307 49.29 13.30 -3.71
C LEU A 307 49.60 11.84 -3.36
N TYR A 308 50.85 11.53 -3.05
CA TYR A 308 51.27 10.24 -2.51
C TYR A 308 51.96 10.45 -1.16
N ASN A 309 51.42 9.84 -0.11
CA ASN A 309 52.01 9.81 1.23
C ASN A 309 52.46 8.38 1.52
N GLU A 310 53.76 8.15 1.43
CA GLU A 310 54.38 6.82 1.56
C GLU A 310 54.28 6.26 2.98
N ALA A 311 54.60 4.97 3.12
CA ALA A 311 54.77 4.34 4.42
C ALA A 311 55.74 5.16 5.30
N ASP A 312 55.47 5.19 6.61
CA ASP A 312 56.23 5.97 7.61
C ASP A 312 56.23 7.51 7.44
N SER A 313 55.49 8.04 6.47
CA SER A 313 55.38 9.47 6.21
C SER A 313 54.13 10.07 6.85
N THR A 314 54.22 11.31 7.31
CA THR A 314 53.12 11.98 8.03
C THR A 314 52.71 13.29 7.36
N ILE A 315 51.40 13.45 7.16
CA ILE A 315 50.77 14.73 6.88
C ILE A 315 49.85 15.05 8.06
N GLY A 316 50.14 16.12 8.82
CA GLY A 316 49.26 16.51 9.93
C GLY A 316 47.88 16.91 9.43
N THR A 317 47.82 17.99 8.63
CA THR A 317 46.57 18.46 8.04
C THR A 317 46.66 18.59 6.53
N LEU A 318 45.72 17.99 5.82
CA LEU A 318 45.50 18.16 4.38
C LEU A 318 44.17 18.89 4.16
N THR A 319 44.24 20.14 3.74
CA THR A 319 43.06 20.95 3.38
C THR A 319 43.02 21.16 1.87
N ASN A 320 42.05 20.55 1.19
CA ASN A 320 41.83 20.74 -0.24
C ASN A 320 40.54 21.51 -0.51
N ASN A 321 40.67 22.75 -1.00
CA ASN A 321 39.60 23.57 -1.57
C ASN A 321 39.77 23.78 -3.09
N GLY A 322 40.87 23.29 -3.66
CA GLY A 322 41.18 23.32 -5.09
C GLY A 322 40.93 21.98 -5.76
N VAL A 323 41.82 21.60 -6.69
CA VAL A 323 41.82 20.30 -7.34
C VAL A 323 43.05 19.51 -6.93
N ILE A 324 42.85 18.26 -6.49
CA ILE A 324 43.89 17.23 -6.41
C ILE A 324 43.50 16.15 -7.41
N SER A 325 44.38 15.87 -8.38
CA SER A 325 44.08 14.91 -9.42
C SER A 325 45.24 14.01 -9.81
N GLY A 326 44.98 12.73 -10.07
CA GLY A 326 45.95 11.80 -10.65
C GLY A 326 45.38 11.00 -11.80
N GLY A 327 46.24 10.25 -12.50
CA GLY A 327 45.77 9.27 -13.49
C GLY A 327 45.20 8.01 -12.82
N THR A 328 45.85 7.53 -11.75
CA THR A 328 45.48 6.34 -10.98
C THR A 328 44.76 6.71 -9.68
N THR A 329 45.36 7.60 -8.89
CA THR A 329 44.89 7.98 -7.54
C THR A 329 44.86 9.50 -7.41
N GLY A 330 43.79 10.07 -6.82
CA GLY A 330 43.79 11.50 -6.47
C GLY A 330 44.70 11.72 -5.26
N VAL A 331 44.34 11.07 -4.16
CA VAL A 331 45.15 10.95 -2.93
C VAL A 331 45.44 9.48 -2.68
N ASP A 332 46.69 9.17 -2.45
CA ASP A 332 47.19 7.85 -2.11
C ASP A 332 47.92 7.93 -0.77
N ASN A 333 47.39 7.25 0.25
CA ASN A 333 47.90 7.28 1.60
C ASN A 333 48.27 5.87 2.08
N SER A 334 49.57 5.63 2.19
CA SER A 334 50.17 4.47 2.86
C SER A 334 50.73 4.82 4.25
N GLY A 335 50.92 6.11 4.53
CA GLY A 335 51.37 6.64 5.83
C GLY A 335 50.22 7.16 6.71
N THR A 336 50.48 8.25 7.45
CA THR A 336 49.50 8.88 8.35
C THR A 336 49.02 10.23 7.82
N ILE A 337 47.70 10.43 7.77
CA ILE A 337 47.07 11.74 7.63
C ILE A 337 46.18 11.99 8.86
N ASP A 338 46.54 12.91 9.76
CA ASP A 338 45.72 13.12 10.97
C ASP A 338 44.33 13.67 10.60
N THR A 339 44.29 14.67 9.70
CA THR A 339 43.05 15.26 9.22
C THR A 339 43.10 15.61 7.74
N LEU A 340 42.17 15.05 6.97
CA LEU A 340 41.91 15.40 5.58
C LEU A 340 40.56 16.12 5.47
N THR A 341 40.59 17.39 5.11
CA THR A 341 39.39 18.17 4.79
C THR A 341 39.34 18.45 3.29
N ASN A 342 38.31 17.93 2.61
CA ASN A 342 38.08 18.16 1.19
C ASN A 342 36.84 19.05 0.98
N GLY A 343 37.03 20.33 0.72
CA GLY A 343 35.99 21.24 0.20
C GLY A 343 36.04 21.44 -1.32
N GLY A 344 37.10 20.97 -1.96
CA GLY A 344 37.31 21.04 -3.41
C GLY A 344 37.00 19.72 -4.11
N THR A 345 37.87 19.36 -5.06
CA THR A 345 37.78 18.10 -5.82
C THR A 345 39.01 17.25 -5.60
N ILE A 346 38.80 15.98 -5.24
CA ILE A 346 39.79 14.90 -5.29
C ILE A 346 39.31 13.92 -6.35
N VAL A 347 40.08 13.71 -7.42
CA VAL A 347 39.63 12.92 -8.57
C VAL A 347 40.76 12.15 -9.26
N ALA A 348 40.52 10.89 -9.61
CA ALA A 348 41.34 10.17 -10.57
C ALA A 348 40.50 9.10 -11.30
N GLY A 349 41.11 8.37 -12.24
CA GLY A 349 40.42 7.30 -12.95
C GLY A 349 40.02 6.15 -12.00
N PRO A 350 40.97 5.28 -11.61
CA PRO A 350 40.73 4.17 -10.68
C PRO A 350 40.33 4.57 -9.26
N TYR A 351 40.98 5.53 -8.60
CA TYR A 351 40.74 5.83 -7.19
C TYR A 351 40.68 7.33 -6.92
N GLY A 352 39.55 7.85 -6.40
CA GLY A 352 39.53 9.23 -5.91
C GLY A 352 40.53 9.38 -4.75
N LEU A 353 40.30 8.59 -3.70
CA LEU A 353 41.21 8.44 -2.57
C LEU A 353 41.43 6.95 -2.32
N ILE A 354 42.68 6.56 -2.05
CA ILE A 354 42.99 5.25 -1.51
C ILE A 354 43.78 5.40 -0.21
N ASN A 355 43.36 4.67 0.81
CA ASN A 355 44.07 4.49 2.07
C ASN A 355 44.64 3.06 2.06
N GLU A 356 45.85 2.91 1.54
CA GLU A 356 46.45 1.62 1.18
C GLU A 356 46.92 0.82 2.40
N TYR A 357 47.18 -0.46 2.15
CA TYR A 357 47.89 -1.32 3.08
C TYR A 357 49.40 -1.04 2.95
N GLY A 358 49.99 -0.35 3.93
CA GLY A 358 51.38 0.15 3.90
C GLY A 358 52.50 -0.90 3.97
N GLY A 359 52.23 -2.15 3.61
CA GLY A 359 53.20 -3.24 3.72
C GLY A 359 53.54 -3.60 5.18
N GLU A 360 54.59 -4.41 5.35
CA GLU A 360 55.17 -4.62 6.68
C GLU A 360 56.22 -3.54 6.94
N THR A 361 56.15 -2.89 8.10
CA THR A 361 57.25 -2.02 8.58
C THR A 361 58.57 -2.82 8.67
N GLU A 362 59.72 -2.15 8.75
CA GLU A 362 61.03 -2.81 9.00
C GLU A 362 61.02 -3.75 10.24
N ASN A 363 60.06 -3.56 11.15
CA ASN A 363 59.85 -4.38 12.35
C ASN A 363 58.82 -5.51 12.19
N GLY A 364 58.27 -5.75 11.00
CA GLY A 364 57.26 -6.77 10.74
C GLY A 364 55.87 -6.44 11.32
N ALA A 365 55.63 -5.20 11.75
CA ALA A 365 54.30 -4.75 12.13
C ALA A 365 53.54 -4.31 10.86
N LEU A 366 52.35 -4.86 10.67
CA LEU A 366 51.42 -4.45 9.63
C LEU A 366 50.91 -3.05 9.98
N VAL A 367 51.33 -2.02 9.26
CA VAL A 367 50.81 -0.66 9.42
C VAL A 367 50.11 -0.31 8.11
N GLY A 368 48.77 -0.38 8.12
CA GLY A 368 47.97 0.20 7.05
C GLY A 368 48.03 1.73 7.12
N GLY A 369 47.73 2.40 6.01
CA GLY A 369 47.54 3.85 6.01
C GLY A 369 46.49 4.24 7.05
N THR A 370 46.73 5.33 7.78
CA THR A 370 45.79 5.85 8.76
C THR A 370 45.29 7.22 8.36
N ILE A 371 43.97 7.41 8.43
CA ILE A 371 43.34 8.72 8.35
C ILE A 371 42.53 8.93 9.63
N GLY A 372 42.92 9.90 10.45
CA GLY A 372 42.20 10.22 11.68
C GLY A 372 40.79 10.73 11.38
N THR A 373 40.70 11.82 10.62
CA THR A 373 39.40 12.37 10.16
C THR A 373 39.44 12.70 8.68
N LEU A 374 38.50 12.13 7.93
CA LEU A 374 38.20 12.48 6.55
C LEU A 374 36.88 13.25 6.49
N SER A 375 36.95 14.58 6.38
CA SER A 375 35.78 15.45 6.23
C SER A 375 35.61 15.90 4.78
N ASN A 376 34.60 15.38 4.10
CA ASN A 376 34.26 15.76 2.73
C ASN A 376 33.08 16.74 2.72
N THR A 377 33.31 17.94 2.20
CA THR A 377 32.30 18.96 1.86
C THR A 377 32.22 19.23 0.34
N GLY A 378 33.14 18.66 -0.44
CA GLY A 378 33.20 18.77 -1.91
C GLY A 378 32.99 17.43 -2.63
N LEU A 379 33.83 17.14 -3.61
CA LEU A 379 33.77 15.92 -4.43
C LEU A 379 35.00 15.02 -4.19
N ILE A 380 34.77 13.73 -3.93
CA ILE A 380 35.77 12.67 -4.03
C ILE A 380 35.28 11.65 -5.04
N SER A 381 36.03 11.42 -6.13
CA SER A 381 35.56 10.55 -7.21
C SER A 381 36.65 9.70 -7.89
N GLY A 382 36.38 8.40 -8.01
CA GLY A 382 37.09 7.50 -8.93
C GLY A 382 36.27 7.36 -10.22
N THR A 383 36.59 8.12 -11.26
CA THR A 383 35.72 8.25 -12.45
C THR A 383 35.52 6.96 -13.24
N SER A 384 36.43 5.99 -13.10
CA SER A 384 36.34 4.65 -13.68
C SER A 384 36.49 3.52 -12.64
N GLY A 385 36.56 3.86 -11.36
CA GLY A 385 36.88 2.93 -10.27
C GLY A 385 36.28 3.37 -8.93
N ILE A 386 37.01 3.24 -7.84
CA ILE A 386 36.50 3.44 -6.48
C ILE A 386 36.60 4.91 -6.06
N GLY A 387 35.56 5.46 -5.44
CA GLY A 387 35.60 6.80 -4.85
C GLY A 387 36.60 6.88 -3.71
N ILE A 388 36.37 6.08 -2.66
CA ILE A 388 37.26 5.89 -1.52
C ILE A 388 37.52 4.40 -1.32
N GLY A 389 38.76 3.97 -1.56
CA GLY A 389 39.22 2.63 -1.19
C GLY A 389 39.90 2.68 0.17
N ASN A 390 39.43 1.89 1.13
CA ASN A 390 40.06 1.75 2.44
C ASN A 390 40.59 0.34 2.64
N ALA A 391 41.91 0.22 2.79
CA ALA A 391 42.65 -0.98 3.16
C ALA A 391 43.41 -0.85 4.50
N GLY A 392 43.39 0.34 5.12
CA GLY A 392 43.92 0.62 6.45
C GLY A 392 42.83 1.05 7.45
N GLU A 393 43.10 2.12 8.21
CA GLU A 393 42.16 2.69 9.17
C GLU A 393 41.70 4.09 8.75
N ILE A 394 40.38 4.32 8.74
CA ILE A 394 39.80 5.65 8.75
C ILE A 394 38.98 5.77 10.04
N ALA A 395 39.44 6.53 11.04
CA ALA A 395 38.73 6.58 12.32
C ALA A 395 37.36 7.27 12.18
N GLN A 396 37.30 8.36 11.40
CA GLN A 396 36.05 9.07 11.09
C GLN A 396 36.00 9.51 9.61
N LEU A 397 34.93 9.14 8.92
CA LEU A 397 34.60 9.58 7.57
C LEU A 397 33.27 10.32 7.59
N ASP A 398 33.32 11.63 7.35
CA ASP A 398 32.15 12.50 7.30
C ASP A 398 31.93 13.01 5.87
N ASN A 399 30.87 12.55 5.21
CA ASN A 399 30.41 13.12 3.96
C ASN A 399 29.28 14.11 4.24
N ALA A 400 29.61 15.40 4.32
CA ALA A 400 28.69 16.46 4.74
C ALA A 400 27.52 16.66 3.76
N ALA A 401 26.48 17.36 4.21
CA ALA A 401 25.36 17.74 3.34
C ALA A 401 25.84 18.54 2.13
N GLY A 402 25.41 18.14 0.93
CA GLY A 402 25.84 18.72 -0.34
C GLY A 402 27.14 18.14 -0.93
N ALA A 403 27.90 17.36 -0.14
CA ALA A 403 29.10 16.70 -0.59
C ALA A 403 28.79 15.41 -1.38
N THR A 404 29.71 14.99 -2.24
CA THR A 404 29.57 13.78 -3.06
C THR A 404 30.80 12.89 -2.96
N ILE A 405 30.56 11.60 -2.75
CA ILE A 405 31.54 10.52 -2.96
C ILE A 405 30.99 9.63 -4.08
N SER A 406 31.77 9.42 -5.15
CA SER A 406 31.31 8.67 -6.31
C SER A 406 32.35 7.76 -6.95
N GLY A 407 31.89 6.70 -7.60
CA GLY A 407 32.72 5.77 -8.36
C GLY A 407 31.93 4.58 -8.90
N SER A 408 32.58 3.61 -9.53
CA SER A 408 32.03 2.26 -9.72
C SER A 408 31.67 1.63 -8.38
N LEU A 409 32.50 1.76 -7.34
CA LEU A 409 32.10 1.65 -5.93
C LEU A 409 32.34 3.02 -5.32
N ALA A 410 31.37 3.61 -4.60
CA ALA A 410 31.64 4.91 -4.00
C ALA A 410 32.58 4.78 -2.79
N ILE A 411 32.33 3.78 -1.92
CA ILE A 411 33.24 3.40 -0.85
C ILE A 411 33.46 1.89 -0.91
N ASP A 412 34.73 1.46 -0.89
CA ASP A 412 35.13 0.06 -0.74
C ASP A 412 36.01 -0.09 0.51
N ASN A 413 35.44 -0.71 1.56
CA ASN A 413 36.14 -1.00 2.81
C ASN A 413 36.53 -2.48 2.81
N VAL A 414 37.78 -2.77 2.46
CA VAL A 414 38.23 -4.15 2.17
C VAL A 414 38.48 -4.96 3.45
N ALA A 415 38.67 -6.28 3.33
CA ALA A 415 39.00 -7.14 4.47
C ALA A 415 40.18 -6.59 5.28
N VAL A 416 40.17 -6.82 6.61
CA VAL A 416 41.14 -6.30 7.62
C VAL A 416 41.18 -4.78 7.82
N SER A 417 40.49 -3.99 6.99
CA SER A 417 40.38 -2.53 7.16
C SER A 417 39.27 -2.14 8.13
N THR A 418 39.38 -0.95 8.71
CA THR A 418 38.38 -0.38 9.63
C THR A 418 37.99 1.03 9.23
N ILE A 419 36.68 1.29 9.20
CA ILE A 419 36.13 2.63 9.32
C ILE A 419 35.44 2.72 10.69
N GLY A 420 35.94 3.56 11.58
CA GLY A 420 35.37 3.69 12.93
C GLY A 420 33.93 4.22 12.87
N THR A 421 33.78 5.42 12.31
CA THR A 421 32.47 6.04 12.02
C THR A 421 32.40 6.50 10.57
N LEU A 422 31.32 6.15 9.89
CA LEU A 422 30.95 6.64 8.57
C LEU A 422 29.65 7.42 8.69
N ALA A 423 29.72 8.75 8.63
CA ALA A 423 28.56 9.64 8.66
C ALA A 423 28.31 10.23 7.27
N ASN A 424 27.13 9.95 6.72
CA ASN A 424 26.72 10.47 5.42
C ASN A 424 25.53 11.43 5.57
N GLY A 425 25.77 12.73 5.41
CA GLY A 425 24.75 13.76 5.16
C GLY A 425 24.60 14.14 3.68
N GLY A 426 25.56 13.75 2.83
CA GLY A 426 25.60 14.05 1.39
C GLY A 426 25.14 12.89 0.50
N LEU A 427 25.72 12.80 -0.69
CA LEU A 427 25.52 11.71 -1.64
C LEU A 427 26.73 10.76 -1.64
N ILE A 428 26.47 9.47 -1.43
CA ILE A 428 27.41 8.38 -1.72
C ILE A 428 26.78 7.57 -2.86
N SER A 429 27.38 7.58 -4.05
CA SER A 429 26.76 6.97 -5.23
C SER A 429 27.74 6.22 -6.12
N GLY A 430 27.48 4.93 -6.32
CA GLY A 430 28.22 4.09 -7.27
C GLY A 430 27.40 2.90 -7.75
N SER A 431 27.99 2.00 -8.53
CA SER A 431 27.30 0.74 -8.90
C SER A 431 26.86 -0.03 -7.64
N VAL A 432 27.71 0.01 -6.61
CA VAL A 432 27.36 -0.19 -5.20
C VAL A 432 27.72 1.10 -4.45
N GLY A 433 26.85 1.58 -3.57
CA GLY A 433 27.14 2.77 -2.77
C GLY A 433 28.28 2.50 -1.79
N ILE A 434 28.09 1.55 -0.87
CA ILE A 434 29.11 1.11 0.07
C ILE A 434 29.30 -0.40 -0.08
N LEU A 435 30.51 -0.83 -0.43
CA LEU A 435 30.94 -2.22 -0.31
C LEU A 435 31.77 -2.35 0.98
N ASN A 436 31.30 -3.19 1.91
CA ASN A 436 32.02 -3.49 3.15
C ASN A 436 32.37 -4.97 3.20
N THR A 437 33.66 -5.27 3.22
CA THR A 437 34.22 -6.59 3.54
C THR A 437 35.16 -6.55 4.76
N GLY A 438 35.48 -5.34 5.26
CA GLY A 438 36.13 -5.07 6.55
C GLY A 438 35.14 -4.72 7.67
N THR A 439 35.54 -3.85 8.58
CA THR A 439 34.70 -3.39 9.70
C THR A 439 34.26 -1.94 9.53
N ILE A 440 32.97 -1.67 9.69
CA ILE A 440 32.44 -0.33 9.93
C ILE A 440 31.84 -0.32 11.34
N GLY A 441 32.36 0.50 12.26
CA GLY A 441 31.82 0.58 13.61
C GLY A 441 30.38 1.13 13.61
N ASN A 442 30.24 2.38 13.18
CA ASN A 442 28.96 3.07 13.06
C ASN A 442 28.76 3.64 11.66
N LEU A 443 27.73 3.20 10.94
CA LEU A 443 27.26 3.80 9.71
C LEU A 443 25.99 4.61 9.99
N THR A 444 26.07 5.94 9.89
CA THR A 444 24.92 6.84 10.02
C THR A 444 24.63 7.50 8.68
N ASN A 445 23.40 7.39 8.21
CA ASN A 445 22.95 7.98 6.95
C ASN A 445 21.80 8.95 7.19
N SER A 446 22.03 10.23 6.94
CA SER A 446 21.02 11.29 6.87
C SER A 446 20.86 11.87 5.46
N GLY A 447 21.81 11.60 4.57
CA GLY A 447 21.75 11.89 3.13
C GLY A 447 21.29 10.68 2.31
N THR A 448 21.91 10.48 1.15
CA THR A 448 21.60 9.40 0.21
C THR A 448 22.80 8.47 0.01
N ILE A 449 22.59 7.17 0.18
CA ILE A 449 23.50 6.11 -0.27
C ILE A 449 22.80 5.38 -1.43
N ALA A 450 23.39 5.41 -2.62
CA ALA A 450 22.79 4.90 -3.85
C ALA A 450 23.68 3.85 -4.55
N GLY A 451 23.11 2.67 -4.81
CA GLY A 451 23.64 1.64 -5.69
C GLY A 451 22.95 1.69 -7.06
N THR A 452 23.61 2.25 -8.07
CA THR A 452 23.03 2.49 -9.40
C THR A 452 22.94 1.24 -10.28
N MET A 453 23.62 0.16 -9.92
CA MET A 453 23.51 -1.14 -10.59
C MET A 453 23.39 -2.32 -9.61
N GLY A 454 23.51 -2.07 -8.31
CA GLY A 454 23.61 -3.07 -7.26
C GLY A 454 22.93 -2.64 -5.98
N ALA A 455 23.68 -2.70 -4.86
CA ALA A 455 23.13 -2.40 -3.55
C ALA A 455 23.47 -0.98 -3.09
N GLY A 456 22.59 -0.35 -2.32
CA GLY A 456 22.96 0.88 -1.61
C GLY A 456 24.09 0.61 -0.63
N VAL A 457 23.86 -0.32 0.30
CA VAL A 457 24.88 -0.86 1.21
C VAL A 457 25.02 -2.36 0.98
N ARG A 458 26.24 -2.84 0.74
CA ARG A 458 26.57 -4.26 0.63
C ARG A 458 27.58 -4.63 1.69
N ASN A 459 27.11 -5.27 2.76
CA ASN A 459 27.96 -5.89 3.76
C ASN A 459 28.27 -7.33 3.34
N ALA A 460 29.35 -7.52 2.59
CA ALA A 460 29.66 -8.74 1.87
C ALA A 460 30.62 -9.68 2.62
N THR A 461 30.65 -10.92 2.18
CA THR A 461 31.73 -11.86 2.47
C THR A 461 32.85 -11.66 1.46
N TYR A 462 34.10 -11.66 1.90
CA TYR A 462 35.24 -11.69 0.98
C TYR A 462 35.53 -13.14 0.58
N THR A 463 35.26 -13.48 -0.69
CA THR A 463 35.73 -14.73 -1.29
C THR A 463 36.83 -14.41 -2.29
N SER A 464 38.10 -14.64 -1.92
CA SER A 464 39.20 -14.64 -2.88
C SER A 464 39.03 -15.80 -3.87
N GLY A 465 39.27 -15.54 -5.16
CA GLY A 465 38.96 -16.44 -6.27
C GLY A 465 39.47 -17.89 -6.15
N THR A 466 38.62 -18.80 -6.64
CA THR A 466 38.86 -20.19 -7.11
C THR A 466 39.64 -21.22 -6.28
N THR A 467 40.23 -20.90 -5.12
CA THR A 467 40.84 -21.91 -4.25
C THR A 467 40.26 -21.87 -2.83
N PRO A 468 39.63 -22.96 -2.36
CA PRO A 468 39.07 -23.03 -1.00
C PRO A 468 40.21 -23.29 0.00
N ALA A 469 40.85 -22.21 0.47
CA ALA A 469 41.75 -22.25 1.61
C ALA A 469 41.58 -21.00 2.49
N ALA A 470 40.64 -21.11 3.43
CA ALA A 470 40.75 -20.68 4.82
C ALA A 470 41.18 -19.22 5.14
N THR A 471 40.22 -18.30 5.05
CA THR A 471 39.57 -17.58 6.18
C THR A 471 38.56 -16.63 5.56
N THR A 472 37.27 -16.95 5.62
CA THR A 472 36.22 -16.02 5.18
C THR A 472 36.18 -14.87 6.15
N THR A 473 36.81 -13.75 5.82
CA THR A 473 36.57 -12.50 6.54
C THR A 473 35.20 -11.99 6.08
N LEU A 474 34.29 -11.84 7.05
CA LEU A 474 32.94 -11.35 6.83
C LEU A 474 32.93 -9.85 7.13
N GLY A 475 32.29 -9.07 6.26
CA GLY A 475 32.03 -7.67 6.57
C GLY A 475 31.25 -7.54 7.87
N ALA A 476 31.66 -6.61 8.74
CA ALA A 476 30.99 -6.32 9.99
C ALA A 476 30.55 -4.86 10.02
N ILE A 477 29.27 -4.62 10.31
CA ILE A 477 28.75 -3.30 10.65
C ILE A 477 28.24 -3.35 12.08
N GLY A 478 28.79 -2.57 13.00
CA GLY A 478 28.31 -2.54 14.38
C GLY A 478 26.89 -2.00 14.45
N THR A 479 26.71 -0.74 14.03
CA THR A 479 25.41 -0.07 13.96
C THR A 479 25.19 0.56 12.59
N LEU A 480 24.05 0.29 11.97
CA LEU A 480 23.55 0.97 10.78
C LEU A 480 22.31 1.79 11.15
N THR A 481 22.42 3.12 11.15
CA THR A 481 21.29 4.03 11.39
C THR A 481 20.97 4.80 10.12
N ASN A 482 19.75 4.60 9.59
CA ASN A 482 19.27 5.31 8.41
C ASN A 482 18.14 6.29 8.79
N THR A 483 18.36 7.58 8.55
CA THR A 483 17.37 8.66 8.64
C THR A 483 17.12 9.33 7.29
N GLY A 484 18.02 9.14 6.33
CA GLY A 484 17.87 9.55 4.93
C GLY A 484 17.42 8.39 4.04
N THR A 485 18.06 8.25 2.87
CA THR A 485 17.73 7.22 1.88
C THR A 485 18.89 6.27 1.65
N ILE A 486 18.63 4.96 1.73
CA ILE A 486 19.51 3.92 1.20
C ILE A 486 18.75 3.25 0.06
N SER A 487 19.25 3.37 -1.17
CA SER A 487 18.59 2.86 -2.37
C SER A 487 19.53 2.00 -3.19
N GLY A 488 19.04 0.90 -3.74
CA GLY A 488 19.75 0.12 -4.75
C GLY A 488 18.86 -0.35 -5.89
N THR A 489 19.42 -0.50 -7.09
CA THR A 489 18.66 -1.09 -8.21
C THR A 489 18.47 -2.60 -8.08
N GLN A 490 19.15 -3.26 -7.13
CA GLN A 490 18.86 -4.64 -6.72
C GLN A 490 18.35 -4.66 -5.28
N THR A 491 19.20 -4.26 -4.34
CA THR A 491 18.87 -4.29 -2.91
C THR A 491 19.16 -2.96 -2.23
N GLY A 492 18.33 -2.53 -1.28
CA GLY A 492 18.67 -1.36 -0.46
C GLY A 492 19.89 -1.68 0.41
N VAL A 493 19.72 -2.66 1.29
CA VAL A 493 20.79 -3.22 2.13
C VAL A 493 20.94 -4.70 1.85
N GLY A 494 22.09 -5.13 1.34
CA GLY A 494 22.46 -6.53 1.23
C GLY A 494 23.44 -6.91 2.33
N ASN A 495 23.08 -7.86 3.19
CA ASN A 495 23.92 -8.33 4.29
C ASN A 495 24.24 -9.83 4.16
N ALA A 496 25.50 -10.15 3.85
CA ALA A 496 26.07 -11.49 3.92
C ALA A 496 27.05 -11.66 5.09
N GLY A 497 27.47 -10.55 5.73
CA GLY A 497 28.28 -10.54 6.94
C GLY A 497 27.44 -10.37 8.21
N SER A 498 27.92 -9.58 9.18
CA SER A 498 27.19 -9.24 10.40
C SER A 498 26.79 -7.77 10.46
N ILE A 499 25.54 -7.50 10.85
CA ILE A 499 25.08 -6.19 11.29
C ILE A 499 24.61 -6.35 12.74
N GLY A 500 25.20 -5.62 13.68
CA GLY A 500 24.77 -5.68 15.08
C GLY A 500 23.36 -5.14 15.24
N THR A 501 23.17 -3.85 14.93
CA THR A 501 21.87 -3.18 14.96
C THR A 501 21.62 -2.43 13.64
N LEU A 502 20.45 -2.65 13.03
CA LEU A 502 19.95 -1.86 11.92
C LEU A 502 18.73 -1.07 12.40
N THR A 503 18.83 0.25 12.44
CA THR A 503 17.70 1.14 12.73
C THR A 503 17.36 1.97 11.51
N ASN A 504 16.14 1.83 11.01
CA ASN A 504 15.60 2.62 9.91
C ASN A 504 14.53 3.59 10.42
N ARG A 505 14.73 4.89 10.19
CA ARG A 505 13.75 5.98 10.36
C ARG A 505 13.48 6.73 9.05
N GLY A 506 14.25 6.45 8.00
CA GLY A 506 14.11 7.00 6.66
C GLY A 506 13.63 5.93 5.66
N LEU A 507 14.15 5.97 4.43
CA LEU A 507 13.82 5.01 3.39
C LEU A 507 14.97 4.03 3.15
N ILE A 508 14.69 2.74 3.24
CA ILE A 508 15.54 1.68 2.66
C ILE A 508 14.75 1.06 1.51
N THR A 509 15.29 1.11 0.30
CA THR A 509 14.59 0.62 -0.89
C THR A 509 15.48 -0.13 -1.86
N GLY A 510 14.95 -1.19 -2.46
CA GLY A 510 15.60 -1.89 -3.58
C GLY A 510 14.60 -2.28 -4.66
N ALA A 511 15.02 -2.31 -5.92
CA ALA A 511 14.11 -2.73 -7.01
C ALA A 511 13.73 -4.22 -6.90
N THR A 512 14.57 -5.04 -6.26
CA THR A 512 14.25 -6.42 -5.89
C THR A 512 13.88 -6.48 -4.42
N ASP A 513 14.84 -6.22 -3.53
CA ASP A 513 14.65 -6.38 -2.08
C ASP A 513 14.97 -5.08 -1.33
N GLY A 514 14.14 -4.68 -0.36
CA GLY A 514 14.49 -3.56 0.52
C GLY A 514 15.74 -3.91 1.34
N ILE A 515 15.65 -5.02 2.07
CA ILE A 515 16.77 -5.63 2.79
C ILE A 515 16.86 -7.10 2.37
N ALA A 516 18.06 -7.54 1.99
CA ALA A 516 18.37 -8.95 1.74
C ALA A 516 19.42 -9.42 2.74
N ASN A 517 19.04 -10.31 3.66
CA ASN A 517 19.91 -10.85 4.70
C ASN A 517 20.22 -12.33 4.46
N THR A 518 21.47 -12.64 4.14
CA THR A 518 22.03 -14.01 4.10
C THR A 518 23.02 -14.26 5.24
N GLY A 519 23.43 -13.21 5.97
CA GLY A 519 24.30 -13.26 7.15
C GLY A 519 23.52 -13.11 8.46
N THR A 520 24.02 -12.31 9.39
CA THR A 520 23.36 -12.03 10.68
C THR A 520 22.99 -10.57 10.84
N ILE A 521 21.76 -10.31 11.28
CA ILE A 521 21.34 -9.02 11.83
C ILE A 521 20.91 -9.27 13.28
N GLY A 522 21.59 -8.65 14.25
CA GLY A 522 21.25 -8.83 15.66
C GLY A 522 19.86 -8.28 15.98
N THR A 523 19.64 -7.00 15.68
CA THR A 523 18.33 -6.33 15.83
C THR A 523 18.01 -5.49 14.61
N LEU A 524 16.83 -5.67 14.05
CA LEU A 524 16.28 -4.85 12.98
C LEU A 524 15.10 -4.04 13.53
N THR A 525 15.26 -2.72 13.57
CA THR A 525 14.19 -1.78 13.98
C THR A 525 13.81 -0.90 12.81
N ASN A 526 12.60 -1.09 12.28
CA ASN A 526 11.97 -0.12 11.39
C ASN A 526 11.11 0.82 12.23
N ALA A 527 11.67 1.95 12.65
CA ALA A 527 11.01 2.87 13.57
C ALA A 527 9.84 3.62 12.92
N ALA A 528 9.04 4.31 13.73
CA ALA A 528 7.97 5.18 13.23
C ALA A 528 8.50 6.21 12.22
N GLY A 529 7.83 6.31 11.07
CA GLY A 529 8.25 7.13 9.92
C GLY A 529 9.26 6.45 8.97
N GLY A 530 9.83 5.30 9.37
CA GLY A 530 10.71 4.51 8.53
C GLY A 530 9.93 3.64 7.54
N THR A 531 10.49 3.49 6.34
CA THR A 531 9.99 2.60 5.29
C THR A 531 11.08 1.65 4.83
N ILE A 532 10.79 0.35 4.82
CA ILE A 532 11.58 -0.69 4.14
C ILE A 532 10.73 -1.18 2.96
N ALA A 533 11.19 -0.93 1.74
CA ALA A 533 10.43 -1.25 0.53
C ALA A 533 11.26 -2.04 -0.48
N GLY A 534 10.73 -3.18 -0.93
CA GLY A 534 11.27 -3.91 -2.08
C GLY A 534 10.33 -3.81 -3.26
N GLY A 535 10.88 -3.73 -4.47
CA GLY A 535 10.06 -3.89 -5.68
C GLY A 535 9.46 -5.29 -5.79
N ARG A 536 10.10 -6.31 -5.20
CA ARG A 536 9.54 -7.66 -5.00
C ARG A 536 9.35 -7.99 -3.52
N THR A 537 10.41 -7.92 -2.71
CA THR A 537 10.37 -8.33 -1.31
C THR A 537 10.85 -7.23 -0.36
N GLY A 538 10.04 -6.83 0.63
CA GLY A 538 10.46 -5.81 1.61
C GLY A 538 11.70 -6.23 2.39
N LEU A 539 11.60 -7.37 3.06
CA LEU A 539 12.65 -8.00 3.85
C LEU A 539 12.81 -9.47 3.45
N TYR A 540 13.88 -9.77 2.71
CA TYR A 540 14.27 -11.13 2.36
C TYR A 540 15.31 -11.63 3.37
N ASN A 541 15.07 -12.77 4.01
CA ASN A 541 15.95 -13.34 5.03
C ASN A 541 16.17 -14.85 4.81
N SER A 542 17.38 -15.21 4.36
CA SER A 542 17.89 -16.58 4.38
C SER A 542 18.98 -16.81 5.45
N GLY A 543 19.36 -15.76 6.18
CA GLY A 543 20.28 -15.78 7.30
C GLY A 543 19.59 -15.81 8.67
N THR A 544 20.08 -15.02 9.63
CA THR A 544 19.46 -14.87 10.96
C THR A 544 19.15 -13.41 11.26
N ILE A 545 17.93 -13.14 11.74
CA ILE A 545 17.53 -11.87 12.35
C ILE A 545 17.14 -12.13 13.80
N GLY A 546 17.87 -11.60 14.78
CA GLY A 546 17.64 -11.89 16.19
C GLY A 546 16.31 -11.36 16.72
N ALA A 547 15.94 -10.13 16.36
CA ALA A 547 14.63 -9.54 16.63
C ALA A 547 14.27 -8.53 15.53
N LEU A 548 12.99 -8.50 15.15
CA LEU A 548 12.44 -7.51 14.23
C LEU A 548 11.36 -6.69 14.96
N THR A 549 11.57 -5.38 15.06
CA THR A 549 10.55 -4.44 15.53
C THR A 549 10.15 -3.51 14.40
N ASN A 550 8.88 -3.56 14.01
CA ASN A 550 8.29 -2.70 13.01
C ASN A 550 7.29 -1.73 13.67
N ALA A 551 7.60 -0.44 13.63
CA ALA A 551 6.70 0.68 13.94
C ALA A 551 6.45 1.59 12.72
N GLY A 552 7.15 1.33 11.60
CA GLY A 552 7.00 2.01 10.32
C GLY A 552 6.24 1.15 9.29
N LEU A 553 6.65 1.25 8.03
CA LEU A 553 6.13 0.44 6.92
C LEU A 553 7.18 -0.56 6.44
N VAL A 554 6.81 -1.85 6.35
CA VAL A 554 7.56 -2.86 5.58
C VAL A 554 6.69 -3.32 4.43
N THR A 555 7.19 -3.28 3.19
CA THR A 555 6.35 -3.60 2.02
C THR A 555 7.11 -4.19 0.84
N GLY A 556 6.45 -5.05 0.07
CA GLY A 556 6.94 -5.58 -1.20
C GLY A 556 5.80 -6.14 -2.05
N SER A 557 5.93 -6.07 -3.39
CA SER A 557 4.84 -6.43 -4.30
C SER A 557 4.49 -7.92 -4.30
N LEU A 558 5.45 -8.77 -3.92
CA LEU A 558 5.24 -10.20 -3.69
C LEU A 558 5.13 -10.43 -2.19
N ASP A 559 6.22 -10.18 -1.46
CA ASP A 559 6.29 -10.41 -0.01
C ASP A 559 6.72 -9.14 0.72
N ALA A 560 6.06 -8.79 1.81
CA ALA A 560 6.63 -7.83 2.75
C ALA A 560 7.82 -8.47 3.49
N ILE A 561 7.70 -9.74 3.87
CA ILE A 561 8.74 -10.51 4.58
C ILE A 561 8.80 -11.93 4.00
N ASP A 562 9.99 -12.39 3.59
CA ASP A 562 10.24 -13.77 3.16
C ASP A 562 11.38 -14.37 4.00
N LEU A 563 11.07 -15.40 4.78
CA LEU A 563 12.03 -16.21 5.53
C LEU A 563 12.40 -17.45 4.70
N ALA A 564 13.23 -17.25 3.68
CA ALA A 564 13.69 -18.27 2.75
C ALA A 564 14.71 -19.25 3.39
N GLY A 565 14.26 -20.00 4.40
CA GLY A 565 15.09 -20.89 5.21
C GLY A 565 15.81 -20.21 6.38
N GLY A 566 15.73 -18.87 6.48
CA GLY A 566 16.39 -18.08 7.51
C GLY A 566 15.60 -17.98 8.82
N ALA A 567 16.30 -17.89 9.95
CA ALA A 567 15.68 -17.73 11.26
C ALA A 567 15.33 -16.26 11.54
N ILE A 568 14.17 -16.03 12.15
CA ILE A 568 13.80 -14.76 12.77
C ILE A 568 13.40 -15.02 14.21
N GLY A 569 13.83 -14.17 15.14
CA GLY A 569 13.25 -14.14 16.48
C GLY A 569 11.88 -13.45 16.49
N PRO A 570 11.44 -12.91 17.64
CA PRO A 570 10.14 -12.26 17.75
C PRO A 570 9.96 -11.12 16.73
N LEU A 571 8.84 -11.17 16.00
CA LEU A 571 8.36 -10.09 15.15
C LEU A 571 7.40 -9.21 15.95
N VAL A 572 7.89 -8.07 16.44
CA VAL A 572 7.06 -7.06 17.10
C VAL A 572 6.53 -6.09 16.04
N ASN A 573 5.21 -6.04 15.86
CA ASN A 573 4.57 -5.18 14.89
C ASN A 573 3.63 -4.17 15.59
N THR A 574 3.93 -2.90 15.37
CA THR A 574 3.18 -1.72 15.85
C THR A 574 2.90 -0.75 14.70
N GLY A 575 3.43 -1.04 13.51
CA GLY A 575 3.23 -0.29 12.27
C GLY A 575 2.46 -1.14 11.25
N VAL A 576 2.85 -1.03 9.98
CA VAL A 576 2.21 -1.73 8.87
C VAL A 576 3.20 -2.68 8.20
N ILE A 577 2.77 -3.91 7.97
CA ILE A 577 3.42 -4.89 7.08
C ILE A 577 2.45 -5.09 5.91
N ALA A 578 2.84 -4.63 4.71
CA ALA A 578 1.99 -4.57 3.52
C ALA A 578 2.55 -5.45 2.38
N GLY A 579 1.98 -6.62 2.19
CA GLY A 579 2.44 -7.69 1.29
C GLY A 579 2.43 -9.04 2.00
N ASN A 580 2.75 -10.12 1.30
CA ASN A 580 2.73 -11.45 1.92
C ASN A 580 3.82 -11.62 2.98
N ILE A 581 3.60 -12.53 3.92
CA ILE A 581 4.61 -12.99 4.88
C ILE A 581 4.82 -14.49 4.66
N GLU A 582 5.99 -14.88 4.19
CA GLU A 582 6.32 -16.28 3.93
C GLU A 582 7.35 -16.78 4.96
N ASN A 583 7.03 -17.87 5.67
CA ASN A 583 7.95 -18.59 6.53
C ASN A 583 8.13 -20.03 6.05
N GLN A 584 9.27 -20.29 5.43
CA GLN A 584 9.64 -21.60 4.89
C GLN A 584 10.38 -22.47 5.92
N THR A 585 10.49 -22.01 7.18
CA THR A 585 11.22 -22.70 8.24
C THR A 585 10.32 -23.54 9.14
N ALA A 586 10.90 -24.56 9.75
CA ALA A 586 10.22 -25.38 10.77
C ALA A 586 10.11 -24.69 12.15
N ASN A 587 10.59 -23.45 12.27
CA ASN A 587 10.47 -22.68 13.50
C ASN A 587 9.15 -21.90 13.48
N ASP A 588 8.42 -21.94 14.59
CA ASP A 588 7.16 -21.20 14.74
C ASP A 588 7.38 -19.70 14.50
N LEU A 589 6.59 -19.11 13.60
CA LEU A 589 6.57 -17.66 13.39
C LEU A 589 5.81 -17.00 14.55
N THR A 590 6.50 -16.20 15.37
CA THR A 590 5.89 -15.52 16.53
C THR A 590 5.74 -14.03 16.30
N ILE A 591 4.50 -13.55 16.29
CA ILE A 591 4.11 -12.14 16.11
C ILE A 591 3.61 -11.58 17.44
N VAL A 592 4.08 -10.37 17.77
CA VAL A 592 3.65 -9.59 18.94
C VAL A 592 3.10 -8.26 18.45
N GLY A 593 1.85 -7.97 18.78
CA GLY A 593 1.20 -6.73 18.41
C GLY A 593 1.52 -5.53 19.29
N GLY A 594 0.83 -4.43 19.02
CA GLY A 594 0.97 -3.19 19.78
C GLY A 594 0.35 -3.25 21.17
N THR A 595 0.66 -2.27 22.01
CA THR A 595 0.11 -2.18 23.38
C THR A 595 -0.86 -1.01 23.50
N GLY A 596 -1.77 -1.07 24.48
CA GLY A 596 -2.76 -0.02 24.70
C GLY A 596 -3.73 0.09 23.52
N THR A 597 -3.74 1.24 22.84
CA THR A 597 -4.59 1.50 21.67
C THR A 597 -3.86 1.36 20.33
N VAL A 598 -2.57 1.04 20.35
CA VAL A 598 -1.78 0.84 19.13
C VAL A 598 -2.00 -0.60 18.66
N SER A 599 -2.33 -0.76 17.39
CA SER A 599 -2.41 -2.06 16.73
C SER A 599 -1.38 -2.11 15.60
N GLY A 600 -0.64 -3.21 15.52
CA GLY A 600 0.05 -3.56 14.28
C GLY A 600 -0.97 -3.90 13.20
N THR A 601 -0.59 -3.76 11.93
CA THR A 601 -1.44 -4.13 10.78
C THR A 601 -0.69 -5.09 9.87
N LEU A 602 -1.32 -6.20 9.54
CA LEU A 602 -0.91 -7.17 8.52
C LEU A 602 -1.91 -7.09 7.38
N THR A 603 -1.47 -6.73 6.18
CA THR A 603 -2.35 -6.49 5.04
C THR A 603 -1.65 -6.74 3.71
N GLY A 604 -2.41 -6.90 2.62
CA GLY A 604 -1.84 -7.03 1.29
C GLY A 604 -1.09 -5.79 0.81
N TYR A 605 -0.32 -5.94 -0.28
CA TYR A 605 0.56 -4.89 -0.83
C TYR A 605 -0.14 -3.56 -1.15
N GLY A 606 -1.42 -3.59 -1.55
CA GLY A 606 -2.22 -2.39 -1.80
C GLY A 606 -2.73 -1.66 -0.55
N GLY A 607 -2.31 -2.12 0.64
CA GLY A 607 -2.75 -1.58 1.93
C GLY A 607 -4.07 -2.18 2.41
N ALA A 608 -4.77 -1.45 3.28
CA ALA A 608 -5.92 -1.94 4.07
C ALA A 608 -7.10 -2.51 3.25
N ASN A 609 -7.19 -2.21 1.96
CA ASN A 609 -8.25 -2.71 1.07
C ASN A 609 -7.83 -3.96 0.26
N THR A 610 -6.63 -4.48 0.51
CA THR A 610 -6.12 -5.67 -0.16
C THR A 610 -5.75 -6.72 0.87
N VAL A 611 -6.10 -7.96 0.58
CA VAL A 611 -5.75 -9.15 1.36
C VAL A 611 -4.49 -9.75 0.78
N GLY A 612 -3.47 -9.93 1.61
CA GLY A 612 -2.27 -10.72 1.31
C GLY A 612 -2.37 -12.12 1.92
N THR A 613 -1.25 -12.82 2.00
CA THR A 613 -1.17 -14.15 2.61
C THR A 613 -0.03 -14.24 3.61
N ILE A 614 -0.26 -14.90 4.74
CA ILE A 614 0.76 -15.39 5.67
C ILE A 614 0.95 -16.88 5.42
N GLY A 615 1.95 -17.24 4.62
CA GLY A 615 2.34 -18.63 4.37
C GLY A 615 3.29 -19.12 5.46
N ASN A 616 2.90 -20.16 6.17
CA ASN A 616 3.66 -20.75 7.28
C ASN A 616 3.40 -22.27 7.36
N SER A 617 3.45 -22.95 6.21
CA SER A 617 3.03 -24.35 6.07
C SER A 617 3.94 -25.36 6.80
N ALA A 618 5.13 -24.95 7.24
CA ALA A 618 6.13 -25.80 7.90
C ALA A 618 6.15 -25.71 9.44
N SER A 619 5.35 -24.84 10.07
CA SER A 619 5.35 -24.65 11.54
C SER A 619 4.02 -24.05 12.04
N ASN A 620 3.91 -23.75 13.34
CA ASN A 620 2.76 -22.98 13.85
C ASN A 620 2.98 -21.47 13.68
N LEU A 621 1.90 -20.73 13.47
CA LEU A 621 1.90 -19.27 13.57
C LEU A 621 1.39 -18.89 14.96
N VAL A 622 2.11 -18.05 15.70
CA VAL A 622 1.79 -17.68 17.07
C VAL A 622 1.60 -16.17 17.19
N PHE A 623 0.38 -15.74 17.47
CA PHE A 623 0.10 -14.38 17.94
C PHE A 623 0.23 -14.38 19.46
N ALA A 624 1.37 -13.92 19.96
CA ALA A 624 1.76 -14.13 21.36
C ALA A 624 1.08 -13.16 22.33
N SER A 625 1.02 -11.86 21.98
CA SER A 625 0.41 -10.80 22.80
C SER A 625 0.20 -9.52 21.99
N GLY A 626 -0.43 -8.51 22.57
CA GLY A 626 -0.64 -7.20 21.94
C GLY A 626 -1.81 -7.17 20.96
N ASN A 627 -2.06 -6.02 20.34
CA ASN A 627 -3.13 -5.81 19.36
C ASN A 627 -2.58 -5.92 17.93
N GLU A 628 -3.19 -6.77 17.12
CA GLU A 628 -2.91 -6.91 15.69
C GLU A 628 -4.21 -6.81 14.89
N LEU A 629 -4.21 -5.99 13.85
CA LEU A 629 -5.22 -6.03 12.79
C LEU A 629 -4.75 -7.03 11.74
N LEU A 630 -5.48 -8.16 11.65
CA LEU A 630 -5.25 -9.19 10.67
C LEU A 630 -6.17 -8.97 9.47
N ASN A 631 -5.55 -8.69 8.33
CA ASN A 631 -6.22 -8.49 7.05
C ASN A 631 -5.73 -9.43 5.96
N ASP A 632 -4.88 -10.39 6.31
CA ASP A 632 -4.28 -11.37 5.41
C ASP A 632 -4.84 -12.76 5.67
N ASP A 633 -5.05 -13.53 4.61
CA ASP A 633 -5.34 -14.96 4.71
C ASP A 633 -4.11 -15.70 5.24
N ILE A 634 -4.30 -16.81 5.95
CA ILE A 634 -3.23 -17.57 6.58
C ILE A 634 -3.23 -19.00 6.06
N ASP A 635 -2.06 -19.51 5.67
CA ASP A 635 -1.87 -20.93 5.35
C ASP A 635 -0.80 -21.56 6.24
N VAL A 636 -1.23 -22.39 7.19
CA VAL A 636 -0.36 -23.18 8.07
C VAL A 636 -0.37 -24.68 7.71
N GLY A 637 -1.00 -25.06 6.59
CA GLY A 637 -1.13 -26.46 6.17
C GLY A 637 -1.79 -27.33 7.25
N SER A 638 -1.06 -28.30 7.78
CA SER A 638 -1.53 -29.17 8.87
C SER A 638 -1.28 -28.64 10.28
N HIS A 639 -0.62 -27.48 10.42
CA HIS A 639 -0.28 -26.87 11.70
C HIS A 639 -1.42 -25.98 12.20
N ALA A 640 -1.14 -25.14 13.21
CA ALA A 640 -2.13 -24.27 13.83
C ALA A 640 -1.70 -22.81 13.87
N VAL A 641 -2.68 -21.93 13.69
CA VAL A 641 -2.62 -20.55 14.16
C VAL A 641 -2.99 -20.54 15.64
N LYS A 642 -2.13 -19.97 16.48
CA LYS A 642 -2.29 -19.89 17.93
C LYS A 642 -2.39 -18.44 18.35
N ASN A 643 -3.59 -17.98 18.68
CA ASN A 643 -3.79 -16.74 19.41
C ASN A 643 -3.59 -17.00 20.91
N ALA A 644 -2.36 -16.89 21.40
CA ALA A 644 -2.00 -17.28 22.77
C ALA A 644 -2.44 -16.24 23.82
N GLY A 645 -2.41 -14.96 23.46
CA GLY A 645 -2.75 -13.85 24.37
C GLY A 645 -2.88 -12.50 23.67
N ALA A 646 -3.05 -12.48 22.34
CA ALA A 646 -3.20 -11.26 21.56
C ALA A 646 -4.68 -10.86 21.43
N VAL A 647 -4.91 -9.59 21.10
CA VAL A 647 -6.16 -9.09 20.54
C VAL A 647 -6.01 -9.13 19.03
N LEU A 648 -6.69 -10.09 18.39
CA LEU A 648 -6.70 -10.24 16.95
C LEU A 648 -7.95 -9.55 16.39
N GLU A 649 -7.77 -8.34 15.85
CA GLU A 649 -8.82 -7.59 15.19
C GLU A 649 -8.96 -8.08 13.74
N VAL A 650 -10.18 -8.40 13.34
CA VAL A 650 -10.54 -8.87 11.99
C VAL A 650 -11.72 -8.01 11.52
N ASN A 651 -11.55 -7.33 10.39
CA ASN A 651 -12.53 -6.35 9.89
C ASN A 651 -13.25 -6.79 8.61
N GLN A 652 -12.77 -7.88 8.00
CA GLN A 652 -13.38 -8.55 6.85
C GLN A 652 -13.12 -10.07 6.96
N PRO A 653 -13.75 -10.92 6.14
CA PRO A 653 -13.46 -12.35 6.18
C PRO A 653 -11.97 -12.65 5.96
N VAL A 654 -11.38 -13.44 6.85
CA VAL A 654 -10.00 -13.95 6.80
C VAL A 654 -10.04 -15.47 6.85
N THR A 655 -9.39 -16.10 5.90
CA THR A 655 -9.31 -17.56 5.78
C THR A 655 -8.06 -18.09 6.48
N ILE A 656 -8.23 -19.12 7.31
CA ILE A 656 -7.15 -19.89 7.91
C ILE A 656 -7.19 -21.30 7.31
N THR A 657 -6.20 -21.60 6.48
CA THR A 657 -5.94 -22.96 6.00
C THR A 657 -5.14 -23.72 7.05
N GLY A 658 -5.81 -24.65 7.73
CA GLY A 658 -5.27 -25.39 8.88
C GLY A 658 -6.08 -25.17 10.15
N ASN A 659 -5.46 -25.42 11.31
CA ASN A 659 -6.17 -25.33 12.60
C ASN A 659 -6.08 -23.91 13.20
N TYR A 660 -7.08 -23.52 13.99
CA TYR A 660 -7.06 -22.30 14.80
C TYR A 660 -7.23 -22.65 16.28
N SER A 661 -6.44 -22.02 17.15
CA SER A 661 -6.59 -22.13 18.59
C SER A 661 -6.45 -20.77 19.28
N GLN A 662 -7.33 -20.51 20.26
CA GLN A 662 -7.32 -19.30 21.07
C GLN A 662 -7.19 -19.63 22.55
N GLY A 663 -6.24 -18.99 23.23
CA GLY A 663 -6.02 -19.13 24.67
C GLY A 663 -7.06 -18.38 25.51
N ALA A 664 -7.20 -18.76 26.79
CA ALA A 664 -8.21 -18.21 27.71
C ALA A 664 -8.12 -16.67 27.91
N ASN A 665 -6.93 -16.08 27.77
CA ASN A 665 -6.73 -14.64 27.92
C ASN A 665 -6.68 -13.89 26.57
N ALA A 666 -6.81 -14.59 25.45
CA ALA A 666 -6.78 -14.00 24.13
C ALA A 666 -8.16 -13.46 23.72
N THR A 667 -8.16 -12.54 22.77
CA THR A 667 -9.38 -11.91 22.25
C THR A 667 -9.44 -12.04 20.73
N LEU A 668 -10.56 -12.54 20.22
CA LEU A 668 -10.97 -12.35 18.84
C LEU A 668 -11.88 -11.13 18.78
N GLN A 669 -11.47 -10.10 18.05
CA GLN A 669 -12.23 -8.85 17.93
C GLN A 669 -12.72 -8.67 16.49
N ILE A 670 -14.02 -8.62 16.30
CA ILE A 670 -14.65 -8.50 14.99
C ILE A 670 -15.09 -7.05 14.78
N GLY A 671 -14.48 -6.36 13.84
CA GLY A 671 -14.94 -5.04 13.41
C GLY A 671 -16.14 -5.14 12.48
N VAL A 672 -17.10 -4.23 12.71
CA VAL A 672 -18.35 -4.15 11.96
C VAL A 672 -18.45 -2.78 11.31
N ALA A 673 -18.38 -2.72 9.98
CA ALA A 673 -18.48 -1.48 9.23
C ALA A 673 -19.90 -0.90 9.28
N GLY A 674 -20.04 0.43 9.16
CA GLY A 674 -21.35 1.08 9.17
C GLY A 674 -22.33 0.63 8.07
N SER A 675 -21.81 0.03 7.00
CA SER A 675 -22.59 -0.55 5.89
C SER A 675 -22.78 -2.07 6.01
N ALA A 676 -22.50 -2.66 7.17
CA ALA A 676 -22.59 -4.11 7.34
C ALA A 676 -24.01 -4.63 7.11
N THR A 677 -24.10 -5.79 6.47
CA THR A 677 -25.34 -6.59 6.37
C THR A 677 -25.19 -7.78 7.32
N THR A 678 -26.12 -7.91 8.27
CA THR A 678 -26.03 -8.85 9.41
C THR A 678 -27.31 -9.69 9.52
N GLN A 679 -27.57 -10.51 8.50
CA GLN A 679 -28.71 -11.43 8.43
C GLN A 679 -28.43 -12.77 9.14
N GLY A 680 -27.19 -13.01 9.55
CA GLY A 680 -26.78 -14.22 10.26
C GLY A 680 -26.57 -15.43 9.33
N SER A 681 -26.23 -15.17 8.07
CA SER A 681 -25.94 -16.20 7.06
C SER A 681 -24.70 -15.82 6.26
N ILE A 682 -23.75 -16.75 6.13
CA ILE A 682 -22.49 -16.55 5.39
C ILE A 682 -22.69 -16.06 3.95
N ALA A 683 -23.80 -16.45 3.30
CA ALA A 683 -24.08 -16.13 1.91
C ALA A 683 -24.54 -14.68 1.68
N THR A 684 -25.07 -14.02 2.71
CA THR A 684 -25.69 -12.69 2.61
C THR A 684 -25.03 -11.65 3.51
N ASP A 685 -24.35 -12.11 4.55
CA ASP A 685 -23.60 -11.29 5.49
C ASP A 685 -22.37 -10.66 4.83
N SER A 686 -22.19 -9.36 5.03
CA SER A 686 -21.07 -8.59 4.46
C SER A 686 -20.71 -7.38 5.33
N GLY A 687 -19.51 -6.84 5.14
CA GLY A 687 -19.08 -5.61 5.81
C GLY A 687 -18.65 -5.77 7.28
N TYR A 688 -18.31 -6.97 7.72
CA TYR A 688 -17.72 -7.21 9.03
C TYR A 688 -16.74 -8.39 9.00
N GLY A 689 -15.90 -8.51 10.04
CA GLY A 689 -14.89 -9.56 10.15
C GLY A 689 -15.42 -10.96 10.44
N ARG A 690 -14.73 -11.98 9.93
CA ARG A 690 -15.02 -13.39 10.23
C ARG A 690 -13.76 -14.21 10.04
N LEU A 691 -13.51 -15.17 10.93
CA LEU A 691 -12.50 -16.21 10.70
C LEU A 691 -13.15 -17.41 10.00
N VAL A 692 -12.61 -17.82 8.85
CA VAL A 692 -13.03 -19.01 8.12
C VAL A 692 -11.93 -20.06 8.24
N VAL A 693 -12.15 -21.15 8.97
CA VAL A 693 -11.14 -22.13 9.36
C VAL A 693 -11.39 -23.46 8.64
N THR A 694 -10.44 -23.89 7.81
CA THR A 694 -10.60 -25.15 7.05
C THR A 694 -10.31 -26.41 7.87
N GLY A 695 -9.53 -26.28 8.95
CA GLY A 695 -9.24 -27.35 9.91
C GLY A 695 -10.12 -27.25 11.17
N ASN A 696 -9.57 -27.66 12.31
CA ASN A 696 -10.25 -27.58 13.60
C ASN A 696 -10.11 -26.17 14.20
N ALA A 697 -11.16 -25.69 14.87
CA ALA A 697 -11.13 -24.45 15.64
C ALA A 697 -11.39 -24.72 17.12
N THR A 698 -10.51 -24.24 17.99
CA THR A 698 -10.64 -24.39 19.45
C THR A 698 -10.49 -23.03 20.14
N LEU A 699 -11.55 -22.55 20.76
CA LEU A 699 -11.50 -21.40 21.65
C LEU A 699 -11.55 -21.93 23.08
N ALA A 700 -10.47 -21.76 23.84
CA ALA A 700 -10.42 -22.20 25.24
C ALA A 700 -11.51 -21.52 26.08
N PRO A 701 -12.01 -22.19 27.14
CA PRO A 701 -12.87 -21.54 28.12
C PRO A 701 -12.29 -20.21 28.61
N ASP A 702 -13.17 -19.26 28.92
CA ASP A 702 -12.90 -17.88 29.32
C ASP A 702 -12.27 -16.97 28.25
N SER A 703 -12.01 -17.47 27.03
CA SER A 703 -11.51 -16.61 25.95
C SER A 703 -12.55 -15.58 25.48
N ASN A 704 -12.07 -14.44 24.97
CA ASN A 704 -12.93 -13.31 24.65
C ASN A 704 -13.26 -13.29 23.15
N VAL A 705 -14.54 -13.02 22.83
CA VAL A 705 -15.01 -12.78 21.47
C VAL A 705 -15.85 -11.50 21.47
N THR A 706 -15.33 -10.46 20.83
CA THR A 706 -15.86 -9.10 20.96
C THR A 706 -16.25 -8.51 19.62
N LEU A 707 -17.42 -7.89 19.55
CA LEU A 707 -17.81 -7.05 18.41
C LEU A 707 -17.34 -5.61 18.64
N ARG A 708 -16.81 -4.96 17.60
CA ARG A 708 -16.38 -3.57 17.61
C ARG A 708 -17.11 -2.79 16.52
N SER A 709 -17.77 -1.70 16.90
CA SER A 709 -18.34 -0.79 15.91
C SER A 709 -17.25 0.01 15.20
N ASN A 710 -17.18 -0.12 13.87
CA ASN A 710 -16.43 0.76 12.98
C ASN A 710 -17.43 1.67 12.23
N GLY A 711 -18.38 2.26 12.97
CA GLY A 711 -19.46 3.09 12.44
C GLY A 711 -20.82 2.41 12.37
N TYR A 712 -20.95 1.18 12.86
CA TYR A 712 -22.20 0.42 12.92
C TYR A 712 -22.98 0.65 14.23
N ALA A 713 -24.31 0.70 14.16
CA ALA A 713 -25.17 0.83 15.33
C ALA A 713 -25.70 -0.55 15.76
N PHE A 714 -25.18 -1.06 16.88
CA PHE A 714 -25.62 -2.33 17.44
C PHE A 714 -27.07 -2.22 17.97
N ALA A 715 -27.89 -3.20 17.65
CA ALA A 715 -29.29 -3.32 18.06
C ALA A 715 -29.64 -4.77 18.42
N ALA A 716 -30.59 -4.92 19.33
CA ALA A 716 -31.06 -6.23 19.75
C ALA A 716 -31.60 -7.06 18.56
N GLY A 717 -31.32 -8.35 18.54
CA GLY A 717 -31.70 -9.29 17.49
C GLY A 717 -30.69 -9.42 16.34
N GLN A 718 -29.68 -8.54 16.26
CA GLN A 718 -28.63 -8.65 15.24
C GLN A 718 -27.73 -9.87 15.50
N ARG A 719 -27.35 -10.58 14.43
CA ARG A 719 -26.52 -11.79 14.51
C ARG A 719 -25.26 -11.65 13.65
N TYR A 720 -24.16 -12.26 14.11
CA TYR A 720 -22.85 -12.21 13.46
C TYR A 720 -22.21 -13.60 13.45
N VAL A 721 -21.94 -14.14 12.27
CA VAL A 721 -21.09 -15.33 12.13
C VAL A 721 -19.62 -14.90 12.27
N VAL A 722 -18.99 -15.20 13.40
CA VAL A 722 -17.63 -14.70 13.72
C VAL A 722 -16.53 -15.73 13.51
N VAL A 723 -16.87 -17.02 13.60
CA VAL A 723 -15.99 -18.14 13.22
C VAL A 723 -16.82 -19.14 12.41
N ASP A 724 -16.37 -19.49 11.22
CA ASP A 724 -16.87 -20.57 10.38
C ASP A 724 -15.82 -21.69 10.41
N THR A 725 -16.19 -22.91 10.81
CA THR A 725 -15.23 -24.01 10.99
C THR A 725 -15.67 -25.24 10.21
N ALA A 726 -14.84 -25.69 9.27
CA ALA A 726 -15.08 -26.88 8.47
C ALA A 726 -14.75 -28.19 9.21
N GLY A 727 -13.74 -28.17 10.10
CA GLY A 727 -13.35 -29.31 10.93
C GLY A 727 -14.14 -29.42 12.24
N ALA A 728 -13.50 -29.98 13.27
CA ALA A 728 -14.09 -30.02 14.61
C ALA A 728 -14.04 -28.62 15.25
N ALA A 729 -15.18 -28.18 15.77
CA ALA A 729 -15.30 -26.95 16.55
C ALA A 729 -15.38 -27.26 18.04
N ASP A 730 -14.65 -26.51 18.86
CA ASP A 730 -14.79 -26.45 20.32
C ASP A 730 -14.78 -24.98 20.74
N TYR A 731 -15.96 -24.44 21.06
CA TYR A 731 -16.14 -23.04 21.44
C TYR A 731 -16.43 -22.95 22.94
N GLY A 732 -15.37 -22.92 23.76
CA GLY A 732 -15.48 -22.84 25.21
C GLY A 732 -16.09 -24.09 25.85
N GLY A 733 -15.86 -25.27 25.25
CA GLY A 733 -16.43 -26.56 25.67
C GLY A 733 -17.69 -26.97 24.90
N ALA A 734 -18.21 -26.11 24.02
CA ALA A 734 -19.34 -26.44 23.15
C ALA A 734 -18.84 -27.06 21.84
N THR A 735 -19.05 -28.37 21.68
CA THR A 735 -18.54 -29.18 20.53
C THR A 735 -19.63 -29.62 19.54
N ALA A 736 -20.87 -29.20 19.78
CA ALA A 736 -22.03 -29.48 18.92
C ALA A 736 -22.99 -28.28 18.93
N ALA A 737 -23.93 -28.25 17.99
CA ALA A 737 -24.92 -27.18 17.87
C ALA A 737 -25.65 -26.94 19.20
N GLY A 738 -25.62 -25.70 19.70
CA GLY A 738 -26.09 -25.36 21.03
C GLY A 738 -25.40 -24.13 21.61
N ASN A 739 -25.78 -23.71 22.82
CA ASN A 739 -25.20 -22.54 23.46
C ASN A 739 -23.71 -22.77 23.77
N ALA A 740 -22.90 -21.72 23.62
CA ALA A 740 -21.47 -21.75 23.94
C ALA A 740 -21.17 -20.84 25.15
N PRO A 741 -21.61 -21.21 26.37
CA PRO A 741 -21.53 -20.33 27.54
C PRO A 741 -20.11 -20.19 28.11
N GLY A 742 -19.15 -21.02 27.70
CA GLY A 742 -17.79 -21.00 28.22
C GLY A 742 -16.89 -19.91 27.63
N LEU A 743 -17.42 -19.01 26.80
CA LEU A 743 -16.69 -17.88 26.23
C LEU A 743 -17.23 -16.55 26.75
N ASN A 744 -16.38 -15.52 26.76
CA ASN A 744 -16.73 -14.16 27.16
C ASN A 744 -17.11 -13.33 25.94
N TYR A 745 -18.39 -12.98 25.81
CA TYR A 745 -18.90 -12.18 24.69
C TYR A 745 -19.08 -10.72 25.08
N SER A 746 -18.74 -9.80 24.19
CA SER A 746 -19.05 -8.37 24.38
C SER A 746 -19.24 -7.64 23.07
N ALA A 747 -19.85 -6.46 23.12
CA ALA A 747 -19.93 -5.53 22.00
C ALA A 747 -19.51 -4.13 22.47
N ALA A 748 -18.35 -3.67 22.01
CA ALA A 748 -17.81 -2.37 22.37
C ALA A 748 -18.73 -1.25 21.87
N GLY A 749 -19.27 -0.46 22.80
CA GLY A 749 -20.24 0.61 22.51
C GLY A 749 -21.71 0.20 22.61
N TYR A 750 -22.02 -1.04 23.01
CA TYR A 750 -23.38 -1.52 23.29
C TYR A 750 -23.57 -1.81 24.78
N ALA A 751 -24.71 -1.41 25.34
CA ALA A 751 -25.00 -1.57 26.77
C ALA A 751 -25.76 -2.86 27.13
N GLY A 752 -26.26 -3.60 26.13
CA GLY A 752 -26.93 -4.89 26.33
C GLY A 752 -25.97 -6.07 26.37
N GLN A 753 -26.51 -7.28 26.52
CA GLN A 753 -25.74 -8.52 26.54
C GLN A 753 -25.47 -9.02 25.11
N VAL A 754 -24.42 -9.82 24.96
CA VAL A 754 -24.15 -10.59 23.74
C VAL A 754 -24.08 -12.05 24.14
N SER A 755 -24.74 -12.91 23.39
CA SER A 755 -24.71 -14.37 23.58
C SER A 755 -24.09 -15.05 22.36
N GLY A 756 -23.42 -16.18 22.59
CA GLY A 756 -22.84 -16.99 21.50
C GLY A 756 -23.41 -18.39 21.46
N ARG A 757 -23.62 -18.88 20.23
CA ARG A 757 -24.19 -20.20 19.95
C ARG A 757 -23.44 -20.86 18.81
N VAL A 758 -23.23 -22.18 18.94
CA VAL A 758 -22.75 -23.05 17.87
C VAL A 758 -23.92 -23.39 16.95
N VAL A 759 -23.79 -23.14 15.65
CA VAL A 759 -24.82 -23.40 14.64
C VAL A 759 -24.24 -24.34 13.59
N ALA A 760 -24.92 -25.46 13.31
CA ALA A 760 -24.53 -26.35 12.23
C ALA A 760 -24.95 -25.74 10.88
N SER A 761 -24.00 -25.62 9.95
CA SER A 761 -24.17 -25.03 8.61
C SER A 761 -23.61 -26.00 7.56
N GLY A 762 -24.45 -26.96 7.13
CA GLY A 762 -24.00 -28.06 6.27
C GLY A 762 -22.96 -28.94 6.98
N SER A 763 -21.73 -29.00 6.45
CA SER A 763 -20.59 -29.68 7.07
C SER A 763 -19.81 -28.81 8.07
N HIS A 764 -20.16 -27.53 8.23
CA HIS A 764 -19.45 -26.57 9.07
C HIS A 764 -20.16 -26.37 10.42
N ASN A 765 -19.40 -25.93 11.42
CA ASN A 765 -19.90 -25.51 12.73
C ASN A 765 -19.51 -24.06 13.02
N ASP A 766 -20.50 -23.18 12.99
CA ASP A 766 -20.31 -21.74 13.06
C ASP A 766 -20.49 -21.24 14.50
N LEU A 767 -19.63 -20.33 14.94
CA LEU A 767 -19.87 -19.52 16.14
C LEU A 767 -20.66 -18.27 15.73
N VAL A 768 -21.90 -18.19 16.19
CA VAL A 768 -22.80 -17.06 15.91
C VAL A 768 -23.04 -16.26 17.18
N LEU A 769 -22.72 -14.97 17.14
CA LEU A 769 -23.02 -14.01 18.21
C LEU A 769 -24.37 -13.36 17.94
N THR A 770 -25.20 -13.24 18.97
CA THR A 770 -26.47 -12.50 18.95
C THR A 770 -26.40 -11.34 19.93
N VAL A 771 -26.80 -10.16 19.46
CA VAL A 771 -26.94 -8.96 20.30
C VAL A 771 -28.29 -9.04 21.01
N ASP A 772 -28.28 -9.19 22.33
CA ASP A 772 -29.51 -9.34 23.13
C ASP A 772 -30.07 -7.98 23.56
N SER A 773 -31.36 -7.95 23.91
CA SER A 773 -32.02 -6.72 24.41
C SER A 773 -31.35 -6.23 25.69
N ALA A 774 -31.10 -4.92 25.78
CA ALA A 774 -30.62 -4.32 27.02
C ALA A 774 -31.67 -4.53 28.14
N THR A 775 -31.27 -5.15 29.25
CA THR A 775 -32.17 -5.32 30.39
C THR A 775 -32.54 -3.94 30.96
N PRO A 776 -33.82 -3.67 31.29
CA PRO A 776 -34.17 -2.49 32.06
C PRO A 776 -33.58 -2.64 33.46
N VAL A 777 -32.67 -1.74 33.84
CA VAL A 777 -32.15 -1.67 35.21
C VAL A 777 -33.29 -1.20 36.11
N ASN A 778 -33.79 -2.08 36.97
CA ASN A 778 -34.73 -1.70 38.03
C ASN A 778 -33.91 -1.11 39.20
N PRO A 779 -34.22 0.09 39.73
CA PRO A 779 -33.44 0.68 40.81
C PRO A 779 -33.62 -0.10 42.14
N PRO A 780 -32.62 -0.08 43.03
CA PRO A 780 -32.61 -0.91 44.23
C PRO A 780 -33.68 -0.47 45.24
N PRO A 781 -34.28 -1.41 46.01
CA PRO A 781 -35.31 -1.06 46.99
C PRO A 781 -34.68 -0.32 48.20
N PRO A 782 -35.41 0.60 48.85
CA PRO A 782 -34.91 1.29 50.04
C PRO A 782 -34.84 0.33 51.23
N SER A 783 -33.79 0.48 52.02
CA SER A 783 -33.53 -0.25 53.26
C SER A 783 -34.67 -0.09 54.29
N GLU A 784 -35.19 -1.21 54.80
CA GLU A 784 -36.14 -1.26 55.92
C GLU A 784 -35.50 -0.84 57.26
N PRO A 785 -36.28 -0.27 58.19
CA PRO A 785 -36.02 -0.34 59.62
C PRO A 785 -36.96 -1.33 60.35
N SER A 786 -36.33 -2.28 61.06
CA SER A 786 -36.71 -3.04 62.27
C SER A 786 -38.20 -3.29 62.67
N THR A 787 -38.48 -4.58 62.84
CA THR A 787 -39.55 -5.33 63.56
C THR A 787 -39.95 -4.79 64.96
N PRO A 788 -41.12 -5.12 65.59
CA PRO A 788 -41.56 -6.50 65.89
C PRO A 788 -43.07 -6.86 66.06
N SER A 789 -43.28 -8.18 66.26
CA SER A 789 -44.34 -8.94 66.95
C SER A 789 -45.55 -9.52 66.18
N THR A 790 -45.39 -10.80 65.80
CA THR A 790 -46.21 -12.02 66.06
C THR A 790 -47.45 -11.93 67.00
N PRO A 791 -48.39 -12.92 67.09
CA PRO A 791 -48.57 -14.25 66.44
C PRO A 791 -50.08 -14.62 66.15
N PRO A 792 -50.59 -15.90 66.15
CA PRO A 792 -50.96 -16.67 64.95
C PRO A 792 -52.36 -17.38 65.08
N ALA A 793 -52.52 -18.52 64.37
CA ALA A 793 -53.59 -19.56 64.46
C ALA A 793 -54.59 -19.50 63.29
N SER A 794 -55.06 -20.60 62.68
CA SER A 794 -55.10 -22.05 62.99
C SER A 794 -55.53 -22.74 61.66
N SER A 795 -54.94 -23.84 61.17
CA SER A 795 -54.90 -25.24 61.63
C SER A 795 -56.27 -25.91 61.84
N ASP A 796 -56.65 -26.82 60.93
CA ASP A 796 -57.14 -28.21 61.20
C ASP A 796 -57.45 -28.86 59.84
N GLY A 797 -57.18 -30.12 59.49
CA GLY A 797 -56.78 -31.34 60.21
C GLY A 797 -57.50 -32.52 59.52
N SER A 798 -56.83 -33.30 58.65
CA SER A 798 -56.33 -34.68 58.92
C SER A 798 -57.40 -35.81 58.65
N PRO A 799 -57.08 -37.13 58.64
CA PRO A 799 -56.83 -37.99 57.45
C PRO A 799 -57.57 -39.38 57.55
N PRO A 800 -57.01 -40.57 57.21
CA PRO A 800 -56.56 -41.24 55.96
C PRO A 800 -57.46 -42.49 55.61
N THR A 801 -57.30 -43.34 54.58
CA THR A 801 -56.24 -44.36 54.29
C THR A 801 -56.43 -45.10 52.93
N SER A 802 -55.29 -45.29 52.22
CA SER A 802 -54.78 -46.40 51.34
C SER A 802 -55.68 -47.04 50.26
N THR A 803 -55.23 -47.25 49.01
CA THR A 803 -54.10 -48.12 48.60
C THR A 803 -53.52 -47.79 47.21
N ALA A 804 -52.27 -48.20 46.99
CA ALA A 804 -51.32 -47.81 45.95
C ALA A 804 -51.55 -48.35 44.51
N THR A 805 -51.09 -47.57 43.51
CA THR A 805 -50.42 -48.04 42.28
C THR A 805 -49.66 -46.89 41.58
N ALA A 806 -48.40 -47.17 41.19
CA ALA A 806 -47.50 -46.55 40.19
C ALA A 806 -47.52 -45.02 39.90
N SER A 807 -46.34 -44.38 40.05
CA SER A 807 -46.07 -42.99 39.64
C SER A 807 -45.61 -42.89 38.18
N PRO A 808 -46.22 -42.01 37.34
CA PRO A 808 -45.61 -41.42 36.15
C PRO A 808 -44.84 -40.11 36.48
N PRO A 809 -44.06 -39.56 35.52
CA PRO A 809 -43.07 -38.48 35.73
C PRO A 809 -43.70 -37.08 35.90
N PRO A 810 -42.92 -36.04 36.31
CA PRO A 810 -43.45 -34.73 36.69
C PRO A 810 -44.07 -33.96 35.50
N PRO A 811 -44.94 -32.97 35.77
CA PRO A 811 -45.65 -32.23 34.72
C PRO A 811 -44.67 -31.51 33.80
N ALA A 812 -44.95 -31.56 32.49
CA ALA A 812 -44.31 -30.70 31.50
C ALA A 812 -44.57 -29.21 31.83
N PRO A 813 -43.65 -28.29 31.45
CA PRO A 813 -43.87 -26.86 31.59
C PRO A 813 -45.14 -26.43 30.83
N PRO A 814 -45.86 -25.39 31.29
CA PRO A 814 -47.04 -24.91 30.57
C PRO A 814 -46.65 -24.44 29.17
N ALA A 815 -47.37 -24.94 28.16
CA ALA A 815 -47.29 -24.45 26.79
C ALA A 815 -47.63 -22.94 26.77
N PRO A 816 -47.01 -22.13 25.88
CA PRO A 816 -47.35 -20.73 25.74
C PRO A 816 -48.84 -20.60 25.44
N THR A 817 -49.51 -19.74 26.20
CA THR A 817 -50.95 -19.49 26.10
C THR A 817 -51.32 -19.11 24.67
N ASP A 818 -52.24 -19.88 24.08
CA ASP A 818 -52.88 -19.59 22.79
C ASP A 818 -53.79 -18.35 22.97
N VAL A 819 -53.21 -17.16 22.74
CA VAL A 819 -53.88 -15.86 22.92
C VAL A 819 -54.79 -15.53 21.72
N ALA A 820 -54.64 -16.23 20.60
CA ALA A 820 -55.49 -16.04 19.43
C ALA A 820 -56.89 -16.63 19.68
N THR A 821 -57.93 -15.91 19.26
CA THR A 821 -59.34 -16.34 19.37
C THR A 821 -59.90 -16.78 18.03
N GLU A 822 -59.37 -16.29 16.91
CA GLU A 822 -59.92 -16.61 15.58
C GLU A 822 -59.47 -17.97 15.04
N PRO A 823 -60.37 -18.77 14.43
CA PRO A 823 -60.05 -20.14 14.01
C PRO A 823 -58.87 -20.25 13.05
N ASN A 824 -58.83 -19.40 12.01
CA ASN A 824 -57.73 -19.39 11.03
C ASN A 824 -56.42 -18.91 11.67
N ALA A 825 -56.48 -17.89 12.54
CA ALA A 825 -55.32 -17.38 13.24
C ALA A 825 -54.69 -18.42 14.20
N ARG A 826 -55.53 -19.13 14.98
CA ARG A 826 -55.08 -20.21 15.87
C ARG A 826 -54.50 -21.38 15.10
N SER A 827 -55.11 -21.74 13.97
CA SER A 827 -54.64 -22.81 13.10
C SER A 827 -53.26 -22.50 12.51
N ALA A 828 -53.08 -21.34 11.89
CA ALA A 828 -51.81 -20.92 11.29
C ALA A 828 -50.70 -20.73 12.32
N LEU A 829 -50.99 -20.11 13.48
CA LEU A 829 -50.04 -20.00 14.59
C LEU A 829 -49.70 -21.38 15.16
N GLY A 830 -50.67 -22.29 15.27
CA GLY A 830 -50.43 -23.67 15.70
C GLY A 830 -49.48 -24.42 14.76
N GLY A 831 -49.64 -24.24 13.44
CA GLY A 831 -48.73 -24.78 12.43
C GLY A 831 -47.32 -24.19 12.55
N LEU A 832 -47.20 -22.86 12.68
CA LEU A 832 -45.90 -22.20 12.86
C LEU A 832 -45.22 -22.60 14.18
N LEU A 833 -45.97 -22.69 15.27
CA LEU A 833 -45.45 -23.10 16.58
C LEU A 833 -45.07 -24.58 16.65
N GLY A 834 -45.53 -25.39 15.69
CA GLY A 834 -45.09 -26.77 15.47
C GLY A 834 -43.69 -26.89 14.86
N TYR A 835 -43.13 -25.79 14.35
CA TYR A 835 -41.79 -25.76 13.79
C TYR A 835 -40.73 -26.17 14.82
N THR A 836 -39.96 -27.20 14.51
CA THR A 836 -38.98 -27.80 15.44
C THR A 836 -37.68 -26.99 15.60
N GLY A 837 -37.54 -25.89 14.86
CA GLY A 837 -36.31 -25.08 14.79
C GLY A 837 -35.25 -25.63 13.82
N VAL A 838 -35.57 -26.69 13.07
CA VAL A 838 -34.66 -27.36 12.14
C VAL A 838 -35.35 -27.47 10.77
N GLY A 839 -34.74 -26.93 9.71
CA GLY A 839 -35.26 -27.04 8.34
C GLY A 839 -35.08 -25.79 7.48
N SER A 840 -35.23 -24.58 8.05
CA SER A 840 -35.04 -23.31 7.34
C SER A 840 -34.74 -22.16 8.31
N ALA A 841 -33.66 -21.43 8.05
CA ALA A 841 -33.29 -20.23 8.82
C ALA A 841 -34.32 -19.10 8.65
N GLN A 842 -34.94 -18.99 7.48
CA GLN A 842 -35.99 -18.01 7.21
C GLN A 842 -37.26 -18.31 8.02
N LEU A 843 -37.66 -19.58 8.09
CA LEU A 843 -38.79 -20.01 8.92
C LEU A 843 -38.51 -19.81 10.42
N LEU A 844 -37.26 -20.00 10.86
CA LEU A 844 -36.85 -19.69 12.23
C LEU A 844 -36.97 -18.19 12.54
N ASN A 845 -36.64 -17.30 11.60
CA ASN A 845 -36.82 -15.86 11.79
C ASN A 845 -38.29 -15.48 11.92
N LEU A 846 -39.17 -16.09 11.11
CA LEU A 846 -40.61 -15.91 11.22
C LEU A 846 -41.13 -16.42 12.58
N TYR A 847 -40.68 -17.60 13.02
CA TYR A 847 -41.01 -18.19 14.32
C TYR A 847 -40.61 -17.28 15.49
N ASP A 848 -39.36 -16.79 15.50
CA ASP A 848 -38.83 -15.91 16.55
C ASP A 848 -39.57 -14.56 16.58
N ALA A 849 -39.83 -13.96 15.42
CA ALA A 849 -40.56 -12.69 15.32
C ALA A 849 -42.02 -12.82 15.77
N ALA A 850 -42.67 -13.95 15.45
CA ALA A 850 -44.00 -14.27 15.94
C ALA A 850 -43.99 -14.43 17.47
N LEU A 851 -43.05 -15.19 18.03
CA LEU A 851 -42.92 -15.37 19.48
C LEU A 851 -42.66 -14.04 20.21
N GLY A 852 -41.80 -13.18 19.63
CA GLY A 852 -41.52 -11.84 20.14
C GLY A 852 -42.76 -10.94 20.13
N SER A 853 -43.53 -10.94 19.04
CA SER A 853 -44.78 -10.18 18.93
C SER A 853 -45.88 -10.69 19.88
N LEU A 854 -45.94 -12.01 20.12
CA LEU A 854 -46.91 -12.65 21.01
C LEU A 854 -46.57 -12.45 22.50
N SER A 855 -45.30 -12.19 22.85
CA SER A 855 -44.87 -11.94 24.24
C SER A 855 -45.56 -10.75 24.91
N GLN A 856 -46.17 -9.85 24.14
CA GLN A 856 -46.95 -8.72 24.63
C GLN A 856 -48.35 -9.11 25.14
N GLY A 857 -48.83 -10.34 24.87
CA GLY A 857 -50.10 -10.86 25.40
C GLY A 857 -51.38 -10.26 24.82
N SER A 858 -51.32 -9.59 23.66
CA SER A 858 -52.47 -8.96 23.00
C SER A 858 -53.22 -9.93 22.07
N VAL A 859 -54.51 -10.16 22.35
CA VAL A 859 -55.42 -10.97 21.50
C VAL A 859 -55.51 -10.41 20.07
N ALA A 860 -55.60 -9.09 19.93
CA ALA A 860 -55.69 -8.44 18.63
C ALA A 860 -54.41 -8.64 17.79
N THR A 861 -53.24 -8.62 18.45
CA THR A 861 -51.95 -8.87 17.77
C THR A 861 -51.83 -10.33 17.36
N ALA A 862 -52.23 -11.27 18.23
CA ALA A 862 -52.21 -12.69 17.93
C ALA A 862 -53.14 -13.06 16.77
N ASN A 863 -54.36 -12.51 16.75
CA ASN A 863 -55.30 -12.71 15.65
C ASN A 863 -54.74 -12.15 14.34
N ARG A 864 -54.23 -10.91 14.33
CA ARG A 864 -53.63 -10.29 13.14
C ARG A 864 -52.47 -11.10 12.58
N VAL A 865 -51.50 -11.48 13.42
CA VAL A 865 -50.34 -12.28 13.00
C VAL A 865 -50.81 -13.63 12.44
N GLY A 866 -51.74 -14.31 13.12
CA GLY A 866 -52.23 -15.60 12.66
C GLY A 866 -53.02 -15.51 11.35
N GLN A 867 -53.87 -14.50 11.15
CA GLN A 867 -54.64 -14.33 9.91
C GLN A 867 -53.72 -14.06 8.71
N GLN A 868 -52.69 -13.21 8.87
CA GLN A 868 -51.71 -12.95 7.81
C GLN A 868 -50.86 -14.18 7.44
N LEU A 869 -50.72 -15.15 8.34
CA LEU A 869 -50.05 -16.42 8.08
C LEU A 869 -50.96 -17.45 7.38
N GLY A 870 -52.25 -17.16 7.23
CA GLY A 870 -53.21 -17.94 6.46
C GLY A 870 -53.17 -17.63 4.96
N THR A 871 -54.18 -18.07 4.22
CA THR A 871 -54.30 -17.85 2.76
C THR A 871 -55.59 -17.10 2.42
N LEU A 872 -55.54 -16.20 1.43
CA LEU A 872 -56.73 -15.57 0.83
C LEU A 872 -57.57 -16.63 0.10
N GLN A 873 -58.86 -16.73 0.42
CA GLN A 873 -59.77 -17.72 -0.17
C GLN A 873 -60.53 -17.09 -1.34
N THR A 874 -60.46 -17.72 -2.52
CA THR A 874 -60.98 -17.14 -3.78
C THR A 874 -62.16 -17.90 -4.40
N GLY A 875 -62.63 -18.99 -3.77
CA GLY A 875 -63.58 -19.93 -4.38
C GLY A 875 -64.93 -19.32 -4.74
N GLU A 876 -65.59 -18.63 -3.81
CA GLU A 876 -66.90 -18.00 -4.01
C GLU A 876 -66.83 -16.86 -5.04
N ALA A 877 -65.84 -15.99 -4.93
CA ALA A 877 -65.64 -14.88 -5.87
C ALA A 877 -65.35 -15.36 -7.30
N ALA A 878 -64.63 -16.47 -7.45
CA ALA A 878 -64.26 -17.01 -8.75
C ALA A 878 -65.43 -17.68 -9.50
N ILE A 879 -66.53 -18.05 -8.83
CA ILE A 879 -67.71 -18.64 -9.50
C ILE A 879 -68.71 -17.58 -10.02
N VAL A 880 -68.69 -16.36 -9.48
CA VAL A 880 -69.63 -15.27 -9.79
C VAL A 880 -69.66 -14.92 -11.30
N PRO A 881 -68.51 -14.68 -11.99
CA PRO A 881 -68.54 -14.31 -13.41
C PRO A 881 -69.15 -15.40 -14.29
N THR A 882 -69.02 -16.67 -13.89
CA THR A 882 -69.59 -17.81 -14.62
C THR A 882 -71.11 -17.84 -14.52
N PHE A 883 -71.67 -17.51 -13.35
CA PHE A 883 -73.12 -17.39 -13.18
C PHE A 883 -73.68 -16.21 -13.95
N ASP A 884 -72.99 -15.08 -13.95
CA ASP A 884 -73.37 -13.92 -14.76
C ASP A 884 -73.31 -14.23 -16.26
N ALA A 885 -72.29 -14.95 -16.72
CA ALA A 885 -72.19 -15.41 -18.11
C ALA A 885 -73.37 -16.32 -18.52
N LEU A 886 -73.82 -17.22 -17.63
CA LEU A 886 -75.02 -18.04 -17.84
C LEU A 886 -76.31 -17.21 -17.80
N GLY A 887 -76.38 -16.21 -16.92
CA GLY A 887 -77.48 -15.24 -16.83
C GLY A 887 -77.61 -14.42 -18.11
N VAL A 888 -76.49 -13.95 -18.65
CA VAL A 888 -76.38 -13.26 -19.95
C VAL A 888 -76.95 -14.12 -21.08
N VAL A 889 -76.48 -15.37 -21.22
CA VAL A 889 -76.97 -16.29 -22.26
C VAL A 889 -78.48 -16.53 -22.13
N ASN A 890 -78.99 -16.67 -20.92
CA ASN A 890 -80.41 -16.86 -20.67
C ASN A 890 -81.23 -15.60 -21.03
N ALA A 891 -80.73 -14.40 -20.70
CA ALA A 891 -81.32 -13.14 -21.12
C ALA A 891 -81.31 -12.97 -22.66
N HIS A 892 -80.28 -13.46 -23.35
CA HIS A 892 -80.22 -13.53 -24.81
C HIS A 892 -81.32 -14.41 -25.40
N VAL A 893 -81.42 -15.67 -24.95
CA VAL A 893 -82.46 -16.59 -25.41
C VAL A 893 -83.86 -16.04 -25.13
N ASN A 894 -84.06 -15.41 -23.97
CA ASN A 894 -85.32 -14.77 -23.60
C ASN A 894 -85.67 -13.55 -24.46
N ALA A 895 -84.71 -12.70 -24.80
CA ALA A 895 -84.94 -11.52 -25.64
C ALA A 895 -85.30 -11.91 -27.09
N LEU A 896 -84.66 -12.94 -27.62
CA LEU A 896 -85.00 -13.50 -28.93
C LEU A 896 -86.43 -14.02 -28.99
N ARG A 897 -86.92 -14.68 -27.93
CA ARG A 897 -88.32 -15.11 -27.81
C ARG A 897 -89.29 -13.92 -27.84
N LEU A 898 -88.97 -12.83 -27.15
CA LEU A 898 -89.77 -11.59 -27.19
C LEU A 898 -89.82 -10.98 -28.60
N GLY A 899 -88.71 -11.04 -29.36
CA GLY A 899 -88.64 -10.59 -30.75
C GLY A 899 -89.46 -11.44 -31.72
N GLN A 900 -89.59 -12.74 -31.48
CA GLN A 900 -90.39 -13.67 -32.31
C GLN A 900 -91.91 -13.49 -32.12
N GLY A 901 -92.36 -13.07 -30.93
CA GLY A 901 -93.78 -12.80 -30.64
C GLY A 901 -94.32 -11.49 -31.23
N ALA A 902 -93.46 -10.62 -31.79
CA ALA A 902 -93.84 -9.29 -32.28
C ALA A 902 -94.34 -9.24 -33.75
N GLY A 903 -94.51 -10.39 -34.42
CA GLY A 903 -95.26 -10.50 -35.68
C GLY A 903 -94.74 -9.63 -36.84
N VAL A 904 -93.58 -9.96 -37.41
CA VAL A 904 -93.14 -9.41 -38.71
C VAL A 904 -93.54 -10.40 -39.81
N THR A 905 -94.74 -10.22 -40.37
CA THR A 905 -95.20 -11.00 -41.53
C THR A 905 -94.83 -10.27 -42.82
N GLY A 906 -94.01 -10.91 -43.66
CA GLY A 906 -93.92 -10.58 -45.08
C GLY A 906 -92.50 -10.48 -45.63
N ILE A 907 -91.98 -11.58 -46.18
CA ILE A 907 -91.52 -11.69 -47.57
C ILE A 907 -91.59 -13.19 -47.92
N SER A 908 -92.39 -13.50 -48.93
CA SER A 908 -92.47 -14.80 -49.60
C SER A 908 -91.64 -14.72 -50.87
N THR A 909 -90.44 -15.32 -50.86
CA THR A 909 -89.78 -15.89 -52.05
C THR A 909 -88.87 -17.01 -51.57
N GLY A 910 -89.00 -18.20 -52.17
CA GLY A 910 -88.27 -19.40 -51.74
C GLY A 910 -86.76 -19.26 -51.81
N ASP A 911 -86.14 -19.10 -50.64
CA ASP A 911 -84.86 -19.66 -50.23
C ASP A 911 -84.86 -19.67 -48.68
N SER A 912 -84.45 -20.78 -48.06
CA SER A 912 -84.56 -20.98 -46.59
C SER A 912 -83.84 -19.88 -45.80
N PRO A 913 -84.44 -19.31 -44.73
CA PRO A 913 -83.64 -18.58 -43.78
C PRO A 913 -83.24 -19.58 -42.68
N ARG A 914 -82.16 -20.31 -42.98
CA ARG A 914 -81.26 -20.91 -41.99
C ARG A 914 -80.62 -19.76 -41.20
N GLN A 915 -81.38 -19.06 -40.36
CA GLN A 915 -80.89 -17.84 -39.70
C GLN A 915 -79.98 -18.21 -38.54
N TRP A 916 -78.68 -18.10 -38.79
CA TRP A 916 -77.70 -17.99 -37.75
C TRP A 916 -77.77 -16.58 -37.16
N THR A 917 -77.91 -16.49 -35.84
CA THR A 917 -77.81 -15.23 -35.09
C THR A 917 -76.41 -15.16 -34.49
N LEU A 918 -75.70 -14.07 -34.74
CA LEU A 918 -74.42 -13.77 -34.07
C LEU A 918 -74.67 -12.65 -33.06
N TRP A 919 -74.13 -12.82 -31.87
CA TRP A 919 -74.31 -11.86 -30.78
C TRP A 919 -73.03 -11.72 -29.96
N GLY A 920 -72.86 -10.54 -29.37
CA GLY A 920 -71.76 -10.23 -28.48
C GLY A 920 -72.24 -9.40 -27.29
N GLU A 921 -71.76 -9.75 -26.10
CA GLU A 921 -72.17 -9.14 -24.83
C GLU A 921 -70.97 -8.82 -23.95
N GLY A 922 -71.01 -7.66 -23.32
CA GLY A 922 -70.07 -7.28 -22.27
C GLY A 922 -70.81 -7.16 -20.95
N TYR A 923 -70.24 -7.69 -19.88
CA TYR A 923 -70.75 -7.54 -18.52
C TYR A 923 -69.60 -7.13 -17.59
N GLY A 924 -69.95 -6.47 -16.50
CA GLY A 924 -69.00 -6.16 -15.44
C GLY A 924 -69.72 -5.83 -14.15
N GLY A 925 -69.10 -6.18 -13.04
CA GLY A 925 -69.70 -6.06 -11.72
C GLY A 925 -68.67 -5.83 -10.62
N HIS A 926 -69.19 -5.45 -9.47
CA HIS A 926 -68.42 -5.28 -8.25
C HIS A 926 -69.23 -5.82 -7.07
N GLY A 927 -68.59 -6.60 -6.22
CA GLY A 927 -69.18 -7.24 -5.05
C GLY A 927 -68.36 -6.97 -3.80
N ASN A 928 -69.04 -6.94 -2.66
CA ASN A 928 -68.38 -6.88 -1.35
C ASN A 928 -68.96 -7.95 -0.43
N GLN A 929 -68.06 -8.77 0.11
CA GLN A 929 -68.36 -9.77 1.14
C GLN A 929 -67.78 -9.27 2.46
N SER A 930 -68.67 -8.93 3.41
CA SER A 930 -68.25 -8.56 4.76
C SER A 930 -67.81 -9.79 5.56
N ALA A 931 -66.96 -9.57 6.58
CA ALA A 931 -66.58 -10.60 7.54
C ALA A 931 -67.84 -11.26 8.15
N HIS A 932 -67.86 -12.61 8.18
CA HIS A 932 -69.04 -13.40 8.55
C HIS A 932 -68.86 -14.13 9.89
N GLU A 933 -69.92 -14.77 10.39
CA GLU A 933 -69.90 -15.54 11.64
C GLU A 933 -68.72 -16.53 11.67
N GLN A 934 -67.90 -16.46 12.73
CA GLN A 934 -66.61 -17.15 12.92
C GLN A 934 -65.35 -16.41 12.41
N ALA A 935 -65.46 -15.11 12.10
CA ALA A 935 -64.33 -14.17 11.90
C ALA A 935 -63.32 -14.59 10.83
N VAL A 936 -63.85 -15.07 9.71
CA VAL A 936 -63.11 -15.09 8.45
C VAL A 936 -63.18 -13.68 7.88
N ASP A 937 -62.03 -13.12 7.52
CA ASP A 937 -61.93 -11.80 6.91
C ASP A 937 -62.69 -11.75 5.57
N GLY A 938 -63.26 -10.58 5.29
CA GLY A 938 -64.03 -10.32 4.07
C GLY A 938 -63.16 -10.06 2.85
N TYR A 939 -63.80 -9.80 1.72
CA TYR A 939 -63.13 -9.38 0.49
C TYR A 939 -64.00 -8.45 -0.35
N ALA A 940 -63.32 -7.65 -1.17
CA ALA A 940 -63.93 -6.87 -2.24
C ALA A 940 -63.56 -7.50 -3.59
N GLU A 941 -64.52 -7.67 -4.48
CA GLU A 941 -64.31 -8.27 -5.81
C GLU A 941 -64.75 -7.32 -6.92
N SER A 942 -64.00 -7.27 -8.01
CA SER A 942 -64.38 -6.56 -9.23
C SER A 942 -64.11 -7.45 -10.42
N TYR A 943 -65.10 -7.61 -11.30
CA TYR A 943 -64.96 -8.47 -12.48
C TYR A 943 -65.54 -7.83 -13.73
N GLY A 944 -65.01 -8.26 -14.87
CA GLY A 944 -65.48 -7.88 -16.19
C GLY A 944 -65.34 -9.04 -17.15
N GLY A 945 -66.25 -9.14 -18.11
CA GLY A 945 -66.22 -10.21 -19.08
C GLY A 945 -66.88 -9.89 -20.40
N LEU A 946 -66.54 -10.69 -21.40
CA LEU A 946 -67.00 -10.60 -22.77
C LEU A 946 -67.48 -11.98 -23.22
N LEU A 947 -68.65 -12.02 -23.85
CA LEU A 947 -69.18 -13.21 -24.49
C LEU A 947 -69.39 -12.96 -25.97
N VAL A 948 -69.09 -13.97 -26.78
CA VAL A 948 -69.43 -14.01 -28.20
C VAL A 948 -70.10 -15.34 -28.50
N GLY A 949 -71.28 -15.30 -29.09
CA GLY A 949 -72.09 -16.49 -29.33
C GLY A 949 -72.74 -16.54 -30.70
N ALA A 950 -73.11 -17.76 -31.06
CA ALA A 950 -73.86 -18.05 -32.27
C ALA A 950 -74.95 -19.08 -31.95
N ASP A 951 -76.17 -18.80 -32.41
CA ASP A 951 -77.31 -19.71 -32.24
C ASP A 951 -78.21 -19.74 -33.46
N ARG A 952 -79.06 -20.77 -33.50
CA ARG A 952 -79.96 -21.00 -34.61
C ARG A 952 -81.27 -21.66 -34.16
N LEU A 953 -82.34 -21.33 -34.88
CA LEU A 953 -83.64 -21.99 -34.75
C LEU A 953 -83.63 -23.41 -35.38
N LEU A 954 -84.12 -24.39 -34.63
CA LEU A 954 -84.25 -25.80 -34.99
C LEU A 954 -85.75 -26.18 -35.05
N GLY A 955 -86.42 -25.90 -36.16
CA GLY A 955 -87.88 -26.01 -36.26
C GLY A 955 -88.60 -24.77 -35.68
N GLU A 956 -89.86 -24.90 -35.30
CA GLU A 956 -90.69 -23.76 -34.85
C GLU A 956 -90.54 -23.45 -33.34
N HIS A 957 -90.07 -24.41 -32.55
CA HIS A 957 -90.08 -24.32 -31.07
C HIS A 957 -88.72 -24.42 -30.40
N TRP A 958 -87.67 -24.90 -31.07
CA TRP A 958 -86.34 -25.07 -30.47
C TRP A 958 -85.34 -24.06 -31.00
N ARG A 959 -84.49 -23.55 -30.11
CA ARG A 959 -83.28 -22.78 -30.45
C ARG A 959 -82.09 -23.41 -29.74
N ALA A 960 -80.97 -23.56 -30.44
CA ALA A 960 -79.74 -24.06 -29.84
C ALA A 960 -78.55 -23.22 -30.31
N GLY A 961 -77.57 -23.05 -29.42
CA GLY A 961 -76.38 -22.27 -29.71
C GLY A 961 -75.23 -22.56 -28.77
N GLY A 962 -74.11 -21.93 -29.09
CA GLY A 962 -72.92 -21.92 -28.24
C GLY A 962 -72.36 -20.51 -28.10
N ALA A 963 -71.64 -20.27 -27.01
CA ALA A 963 -70.91 -19.03 -26.77
C ALA A 963 -69.54 -19.32 -26.16
N PHE A 964 -68.58 -18.46 -26.46
CA PHE A 964 -67.31 -18.38 -25.76
C PHE A 964 -67.38 -17.21 -24.78
N SER A 965 -66.87 -17.38 -23.57
CA SER A 965 -66.79 -16.35 -22.54
C SER A 965 -65.35 -16.14 -22.10
N TYR A 966 -64.95 -14.88 -21.94
CA TYR A 966 -63.74 -14.48 -21.25
C TYR A 966 -64.12 -13.61 -20.04
N SER A 967 -63.48 -13.84 -18.90
CA SER A 967 -63.65 -13.02 -17.70
C SER A 967 -62.30 -12.72 -17.05
N ASP A 968 -62.20 -11.54 -16.44
CA ASP A 968 -61.12 -11.11 -15.56
C ASP A 968 -61.75 -10.70 -14.23
N THR A 969 -61.14 -11.11 -13.12
CA THR A 969 -61.67 -10.89 -11.76
C THR A 969 -60.54 -10.55 -10.82
N SER A 970 -60.65 -9.42 -10.13
CA SER A 970 -59.74 -8.97 -9.09
C SER A 970 -60.42 -9.12 -7.73
N ILE A 971 -59.73 -9.76 -6.79
CA ILE A 971 -60.19 -9.99 -5.41
C ILE A 971 -59.15 -9.36 -4.49
N ASP A 972 -59.57 -8.43 -3.64
CA ASP A 972 -58.74 -7.74 -2.67
C ASP A 972 -59.24 -8.08 -1.25
N GLY A 973 -58.34 -8.51 -0.37
CA GLY A 973 -58.65 -8.86 1.02
C GLY A 973 -58.96 -7.62 1.88
N ASP A 974 -59.85 -7.79 2.86
CA ASP A 974 -60.23 -6.76 3.84
C ASP A 974 -59.82 -7.21 5.27
N GLY A 975 -59.82 -6.31 6.26
CA GLY A 975 -59.54 -6.66 7.66
C GLY A 975 -58.07 -6.94 7.97
N ASP A 976 -57.75 -8.07 8.61
CA ASP A 976 -56.37 -8.40 9.02
C ASP A 976 -55.50 -8.94 7.86
N ILE A 977 -56.12 -9.28 6.73
CA ILE A 977 -55.47 -9.67 5.47
C ILE A 977 -55.41 -8.52 4.43
N GLU A 978 -55.58 -7.26 4.87
CA GLU A 978 -55.42 -6.09 4.01
C GLU A 978 -54.02 -6.07 3.36
N GLY A 979 -53.99 -6.02 2.01
CA GLY A 979 -52.77 -6.15 1.21
C GLY A 979 -52.69 -7.46 0.42
N ASP A 980 -53.49 -8.46 0.77
CA ASP A 980 -53.64 -9.70 -0.01
C ASP A 980 -54.50 -9.46 -1.25
N ARG A 981 -54.07 -10.01 -2.38
CA ARG A 981 -54.74 -9.86 -3.67
C ARG A 981 -54.72 -11.16 -4.48
N ALA A 982 -55.80 -11.41 -5.21
CA ALA A 982 -55.87 -12.44 -6.24
C ALA A 982 -56.47 -11.90 -7.54
N ASN A 983 -55.86 -12.24 -8.68
CA ASN A 983 -56.44 -11.99 -10.00
C ASN A 983 -56.78 -13.34 -10.67
N VAL A 984 -57.96 -13.43 -11.28
CA VAL A 984 -58.50 -14.65 -11.88
C VAL A 984 -58.92 -14.39 -13.31
N ASN A 985 -58.28 -15.07 -14.26
CA ASN A 985 -58.67 -15.08 -15.67
C ASN A 985 -59.47 -16.34 -15.99
N GLY A 986 -60.70 -16.18 -16.49
CA GLY A 986 -61.60 -17.26 -16.87
C GLY A 986 -61.81 -17.37 -18.38
N TYR A 987 -61.67 -18.58 -18.92
CA TYR A 987 -61.94 -18.91 -20.32
C TYR A 987 -63.00 -20.00 -20.39
N GLY A 988 -64.21 -19.66 -20.83
CA GLY A 988 -65.39 -20.51 -20.80
C GLY A 988 -65.97 -20.86 -22.15
N LEU A 989 -66.54 -22.05 -22.25
CA LEU A 989 -67.41 -22.47 -23.35
C LEU A 989 -68.80 -22.74 -22.79
N ILE A 990 -69.83 -22.16 -23.42
CA ILE A 990 -71.23 -22.29 -23.03
C ILE A 990 -72.00 -22.95 -24.17
N GLY A 991 -72.77 -23.99 -23.86
CA GLY A 991 -73.80 -24.56 -24.73
C GLY A 991 -75.18 -24.28 -24.17
N TYR A 992 -76.13 -23.87 -25.01
CA TYR A 992 -77.48 -23.56 -24.56
C TYR A 992 -78.55 -23.99 -25.57
N ALA A 993 -79.73 -24.30 -25.03
CA ALA A 993 -80.92 -24.60 -25.78
C ALA A 993 -82.15 -23.96 -25.11
N GLY A 994 -83.04 -23.40 -25.92
CA GLY A 994 -84.32 -22.85 -25.49
C GLY A 994 -85.47 -23.53 -26.22
N TYR A 995 -86.53 -23.84 -25.49
CA TYR A 995 -87.80 -24.34 -26.00
C TYR A 995 -88.91 -23.35 -25.73
N ALA A 996 -89.63 -22.93 -26.78
CA ALA A 996 -90.78 -22.04 -26.70
C ALA A 996 -92.08 -22.82 -26.94
N GLY A 997 -92.84 -23.06 -25.88
CA GLY A 997 -94.22 -23.53 -25.92
C GLY A 997 -95.20 -22.36 -25.87
N ASP A 998 -96.39 -22.51 -26.46
CA ASP A 998 -97.45 -21.51 -26.31
C ASP A 998 -98.29 -21.84 -25.05
N PRO A 999 -98.20 -21.09 -23.92
CA PRO A 999 -97.43 -19.86 -23.70
C PRO A 999 -96.07 -20.02 -22.97
N TRP A 1000 -95.75 -21.18 -22.38
CA TRP A 1000 -94.58 -21.37 -21.48
C TRP A 1000 -93.24 -21.56 -22.21
N TYR A 1001 -92.11 -21.26 -21.57
CA TYR A 1001 -90.78 -21.55 -22.12
C TYR A 1001 -89.88 -22.28 -21.12
N ALA A 1002 -88.87 -22.98 -21.63
CA ALA A 1002 -87.80 -23.56 -20.84
C ALA A 1002 -86.44 -23.35 -21.52
N ASN A 1003 -85.44 -22.93 -20.76
CA ASN A 1003 -84.07 -22.70 -21.19
C ASN A 1003 -83.13 -23.60 -20.40
N LEU A 1004 -82.13 -24.16 -21.07
CA LEU A 1004 -81.06 -24.96 -20.49
C LEU A 1004 -79.73 -24.41 -20.99
N SER A 1005 -78.81 -24.12 -20.07
CA SER A 1005 -77.45 -23.66 -20.38
C SER A 1005 -76.45 -24.46 -19.56
N MET A 1006 -75.32 -24.83 -20.17
CA MET A 1006 -74.23 -25.56 -19.53
C MET A 1006 -72.91 -24.92 -19.92
N THR A 1007 -71.96 -24.85 -18.99
CA THR A 1007 -70.64 -24.26 -19.24
C THR A 1007 -69.51 -25.03 -18.57
N VAL A 1008 -68.35 -24.99 -19.22
CA VAL A 1008 -67.06 -25.39 -18.65
C VAL A 1008 -66.12 -24.19 -18.75
N VAL A 1009 -65.51 -23.81 -17.63
CA VAL A 1009 -64.60 -22.66 -17.54
C VAL A 1009 -63.26 -23.11 -17.00
N GLN A 1010 -62.18 -22.82 -17.73
CA GLN A 1010 -60.81 -22.94 -17.26
C GLN A 1010 -60.40 -21.61 -16.64
N GLN A 1011 -59.93 -21.65 -15.40
CA GLN A 1011 -59.51 -20.47 -14.63
C GLN A 1011 -58.00 -20.51 -14.35
N GLN A 1012 -57.36 -19.35 -14.40
CA GLN A 1012 -55.96 -19.13 -14.02
C GLN A 1012 -55.91 -18.09 -12.91
N TYR A 1013 -55.19 -18.41 -11.84
CA TYR A 1013 -55.12 -17.63 -10.61
C TYR A 1013 -53.69 -17.13 -10.39
N ASP A 1014 -53.56 -15.83 -10.15
CA ASP A 1014 -52.34 -15.17 -9.68
C ASP A 1014 -52.62 -14.51 -8.33
N THR A 1015 -51.90 -14.93 -7.29
CA THR A 1015 -52.12 -14.50 -5.90
C THR A 1015 -50.88 -13.83 -5.33
N THR A 1016 -51.07 -12.82 -4.49
CA THR A 1016 -50.02 -12.13 -3.74
C THR A 1016 -50.50 -11.94 -2.31
N ARG A 1017 -49.70 -12.39 -1.34
CA ARG A 1017 -49.97 -12.30 0.09
C ARG A 1017 -48.90 -11.48 0.80
N GLN A 1018 -49.33 -10.53 1.61
CA GLN A 1018 -48.43 -9.63 2.34
C GLN A 1018 -48.47 -9.94 3.83
N VAL A 1019 -47.32 -10.36 4.38
CA VAL A 1019 -47.15 -10.69 5.79
C VAL A 1019 -46.32 -9.60 6.45
N GLY A 1020 -46.87 -8.87 7.42
CA GLY A 1020 -46.19 -7.71 8.00
C GLY A 1020 -46.60 -7.45 9.44
N PHE A 1021 -45.67 -7.68 10.37
CA PHE A 1021 -45.85 -7.38 11.79
C PHE A 1021 -44.51 -6.99 12.44
N THR A 1022 -44.52 -6.68 13.74
CA THR A 1022 -43.31 -6.19 14.41
C THR A 1022 -42.18 -7.23 14.33
N GLY A 1023 -41.06 -6.86 13.71
CA GLY A 1023 -39.89 -7.75 13.54
C GLY A 1023 -39.95 -8.68 12.33
N PHE A 1024 -40.98 -8.61 11.48
CA PHE A 1024 -41.09 -9.45 10.27
C PHE A 1024 -41.85 -8.77 9.13
N SER A 1025 -41.36 -8.89 7.89
CA SER A 1025 -42.05 -8.42 6.69
C SER A 1025 -41.70 -9.35 5.52
N GLY A 1026 -42.69 -9.79 4.76
CA GLY A 1026 -42.49 -10.66 3.60
C GLY A 1026 -43.67 -10.61 2.62
N THR A 1027 -43.39 -10.85 1.34
CA THR A 1027 -44.41 -10.95 0.30
C THR A 1027 -44.30 -12.31 -0.40
N ALA A 1028 -45.37 -13.09 -0.36
CA ALA A 1028 -45.47 -14.41 -0.97
C ALA A 1028 -46.35 -14.34 -2.23
N GLY A 1029 -45.95 -15.03 -3.31
CA GLY A 1029 -46.72 -15.07 -4.55
C GLY A 1029 -47.03 -16.50 -5.00
N GLY A 1030 -48.24 -16.74 -5.49
CA GLY A 1030 -48.68 -18.07 -5.95
C GLY A 1030 -49.38 -18.01 -7.31
N HIS A 1031 -49.12 -19.00 -8.16
CA HIS A 1031 -49.79 -19.17 -9.46
C HIS A 1031 -50.38 -20.58 -9.58
N PHE A 1032 -51.67 -20.68 -9.91
CA PHE A 1032 -52.35 -21.97 -10.04
C PHE A 1032 -53.55 -21.93 -11.00
N SER A 1033 -54.15 -23.10 -11.25
CA SER A 1033 -55.28 -23.22 -12.18
C SER A 1033 -56.48 -23.89 -11.52
N GLY A 1034 -57.67 -23.57 -12.00
CA GLY A 1034 -58.93 -24.18 -11.58
C GLY A 1034 -59.84 -24.50 -12.76
N GLN A 1035 -60.81 -25.38 -12.53
CA GLN A 1035 -61.82 -25.77 -13.52
C GLN A 1035 -63.20 -25.71 -12.88
N GLN A 1036 -64.12 -25.01 -13.55
CA GLN A 1036 -65.51 -24.88 -13.12
C GLN A 1036 -66.44 -25.52 -14.14
N TYR A 1037 -67.43 -26.25 -13.65
CA TYR A 1037 -68.54 -26.79 -14.41
C TYR A 1037 -69.83 -26.24 -13.85
N ALA A 1038 -70.67 -25.63 -14.70
CA ALA A 1038 -71.96 -25.12 -14.24
C ALA A 1038 -73.08 -25.45 -15.23
N ALA A 1039 -74.29 -25.65 -14.70
CA ALA A 1039 -75.50 -25.91 -15.47
C ALA A 1039 -76.67 -25.12 -14.87
N ARG A 1040 -77.44 -24.44 -15.72
CA ARG A 1040 -78.62 -23.67 -15.34
C ARG A 1040 -79.82 -24.09 -16.18
N ALA A 1041 -80.93 -24.36 -15.51
CA ALA A 1041 -82.24 -24.55 -16.13
C ALA A 1041 -83.19 -23.43 -15.65
N GLU A 1042 -83.93 -22.81 -16.56
CA GLU A 1042 -84.97 -21.82 -16.25
C GLU A 1042 -86.26 -22.18 -16.98
N ALA A 1043 -87.41 -22.03 -16.32
CA ALA A 1043 -88.71 -22.08 -16.96
C ALA A 1043 -89.53 -20.83 -16.62
N GLY A 1044 -90.34 -20.36 -17.57
CA GLY A 1044 -91.21 -19.20 -17.35
C GLY A 1044 -92.56 -19.32 -18.03
N TRP A 1045 -93.58 -18.69 -17.43
CA TRP A 1045 -94.96 -18.73 -17.89
C TRP A 1045 -95.51 -17.32 -18.17
N PRO A 1046 -95.36 -16.77 -19.39
CA PRO A 1046 -95.83 -15.43 -19.73
C PRO A 1046 -97.36 -15.34 -19.67
N LEU A 1047 -97.87 -14.39 -18.88
CA LEU A 1047 -99.29 -14.09 -18.72
C LEU A 1047 -99.54 -12.64 -19.18
N ALA A 1048 -100.48 -12.45 -20.11
CA ALA A 1048 -100.89 -11.11 -20.52
C ALA A 1048 -101.77 -10.46 -19.44
N VAL A 1049 -101.33 -9.33 -18.87
CA VAL A 1049 -101.99 -8.64 -17.75
C VAL A 1049 -101.99 -7.13 -18.02
N TYR A 1050 -103.17 -6.52 -18.21
CA TYR A 1050 -103.36 -5.06 -18.40
C TYR A 1050 -102.43 -4.39 -19.45
N GLY A 1051 -102.20 -5.05 -20.58
CA GLY A 1051 -101.34 -4.54 -21.65
C GLY A 1051 -99.83 -4.59 -21.34
N ALA A 1052 -99.43 -5.37 -20.33
CA ALA A 1052 -98.07 -5.80 -20.03
C ALA A 1052 -98.02 -7.34 -19.95
N THR A 1053 -96.83 -7.91 -19.89
CA THR A 1053 -96.63 -9.36 -19.72
C THR A 1053 -95.98 -9.62 -18.37
N LEU A 1054 -96.69 -10.34 -17.49
CA LEU A 1054 -96.15 -10.83 -16.22
C LEU A 1054 -95.77 -12.30 -16.39
N THR A 1055 -94.52 -12.64 -16.13
CA THR A 1055 -93.96 -13.99 -16.31
C THR A 1055 -93.44 -14.48 -14.97
N PRO A 1056 -94.14 -15.37 -14.26
CA PRO A 1056 -93.53 -16.14 -13.19
C PRO A 1056 -92.35 -16.96 -13.77
N VAL A 1057 -91.22 -16.95 -13.06
CA VAL A 1057 -90.00 -17.64 -13.46
C VAL A 1057 -89.50 -18.52 -12.31
N ALA A 1058 -88.97 -19.68 -12.67
CA ALA A 1058 -88.29 -20.58 -11.76
C ALA A 1058 -86.97 -21.04 -12.39
N SER A 1059 -85.89 -21.10 -11.61
CA SER A 1059 -84.59 -21.58 -12.07
C SER A 1059 -83.93 -22.53 -11.09
N LEU A 1060 -83.03 -23.35 -11.61
CA LEU A 1060 -82.13 -24.21 -10.85
C LEU A 1060 -80.74 -24.11 -11.47
N THR A 1061 -79.73 -23.80 -10.66
CA THR A 1061 -78.33 -23.70 -11.04
C THR A 1061 -77.50 -24.66 -10.21
N TYR A 1062 -76.60 -25.40 -10.85
CA TYR A 1062 -75.61 -26.25 -10.20
C TYR A 1062 -74.21 -25.80 -10.65
N SER A 1063 -73.27 -25.68 -9.73
CA SER A 1063 -71.86 -25.38 -10.00
C SER A 1063 -70.94 -26.26 -9.19
N TYR A 1064 -69.83 -26.66 -9.81
CA TYR A 1064 -68.72 -27.34 -9.16
C TYR A 1064 -67.40 -26.74 -9.62
N LEU A 1065 -66.62 -26.20 -8.70
CA LEU A 1065 -65.30 -25.63 -8.90
C LEU A 1065 -64.24 -26.54 -8.26
N HIS A 1066 -63.24 -26.93 -9.04
CA HIS A 1066 -62.03 -27.58 -8.57
C HIS A 1066 -60.84 -26.63 -8.71
N GLN A 1067 -60.14 -26.35 -7.60
CA GLN A 1067 -58.91 -25.54 -7.58
C GLN A 1067 -57.70 -26.43 -7.32
N GLY A 1068 -56.69 -26.32 -8.19
CA GLY A 1068 -55.43 -27.06 -8.04
C GLY A 1068 -54.62 -26.60 -6.83
N GLY A 1069 -53.89 -27.52 -6.19
CA GLY A 1069 -52.93 -27.19 -5.14
C GLY A 1069 -51.70 -26.48 -5.72
N TYR A 1070 -51.03 -25.67 -4.91
CA TYR A 1070 -49.92 -24.84 -5.34
C TYR A 1070 -48.95 -24.55 -4.19
N THR A 1071 -47.75 -24.13 -4.52
CA THR A 1071 -46.76 -23.66 -3.55
C THR A 1071 -46.41 -22.22 -3.87
N GLU A 1072 -46.51 -21.36 -2.87
CA GLU A 1072 -46.09 -19.97 -2.97
C GLU A 1072 -44.56 -19.87 -3.02
N ASN A 1073 -44.07 -18.82 -3.67
CA ASN A 1073 -42.65 -18.47 -3.71
C ASN A 1073 -42.43 -17.13 -2.96
N GLY A 1074 -41.24 -16.95 -2.38
CA GLY A 1074 -40.85 -15.72 -1.68
C GLY A 1074 -41.18 -15.72 -0.18
N GLY A 1075 -41.62 -14.57 0.35
CA GLY A 1075 -42.17 -14.44 1.69
C GLY A 1075 -41.20 -14.57 2.88
N ASP A 1076 -39.89 -14.60 2.67
CA ASP A 1076 -38.85 -14.71 3.73
C ASP A 1076 -39.14 -15.79 4.78
N GLY A 1077 -39.59 -16.98 4.33
CA GLY A 1077 -39.93 -18.11 5.19
C GLY A 1077 -41.43 -18.27 5.47
N ALA A 1078 -42.25 -17.27 5.13
CA ALA A 1078 -43.69 -17.33 5.28
C ALA A 1078 -44.44 -17.97 4.09
N ALA A 1079 -43.75 -18.36 3.02
CA ALA A 1079 -44.37 -19.01 1.85
C ALA A 1079 -45.05 -20.32 2.24
N LEU A 1080 -46.23 -20.58 1.66
CA LEU A 1080 -47.09 -21.70 1.99
C LEU A 1080 -47.18 -22.71 0.84
N SER A 1081 -47.29 -23.99 1.19
CA SER A 1081 -47.74 -25.05 0.30
C SER A 1081 -49.22 -25.31 0.59
N VAL A 1082 -50.07 -25.05 -0.39
CA VAL A 1082 -51.53 -25.08 -0.30
C VAL A 1082 -52.07 -26.29 -1.05
N GLY A 1083 -52.86 -27.11 -0.38
CA GLY A 1083 -53.50 -28.28 -0.96
C GLY A 1083 -54.62 -27.95 -1.95
N THR A 1084 -55.10 -28.95 -2.67
CA THR A 1084 -56.26 -28.82 -3.57
C THR A 1084 -57.53 -28.50 -2.78
N SER A 1085 -58.44 -27.72 -3.38
CA SER A 1085 -59.73 -27.38 -2.77
C SER A 1085 -60.87 -27.46 -3.79
N HIS A 1086 -62.10 -27.51 -3.28
CA HIS A 1086 -63.31 -27.66 -4.10
C HIS A 1086 -64.44 -26.83 -3.50
N VAL A 1087 -65.32 -26.31 -4.37
CA VAL A 1087 -66.53 -25.57 -4.00
C VAL A 1087 -67.69 -26.09 -4.84
N SER A 1088 -68.82 -26.39 -4.21
CA SER A 1088 -70.08 -26.75 -4.88
C SER A 1088 -71.18 -25.77 -4.49
N SER A 1089 -72.06 -25.48 -5.45
CA SER A 1089 -73.22 -24.63 -5.25
C SER A 1089 -74.43 -25.23 -5.97
N VAL A 1090 -75.57 -25.23 -5.29
CA VAL A 1090 -76.87 -25.66 -5.79
C VAL A 1090 -77.89 -24.59 -5.43
N GLU A 1091 -78.21 -23.74 -6.41
CA GLU A 1091 -79.09 -22.60 -6.22
C GLU A 1091 -80.44 -22.85 -6.88
N SER A 1092 -81.53 -22.69 -6.13
CA SER A 1092 -82.88 -22.57 -6.71
C SER A 1092 -83.36 -21.13 -6.69
N GLY A 1093 -84.13 -20.77 -7.70
CA GLY A 1093 -84.62 -19.42 -7.87
C GLY A 1093 -86.11 -19.38 -8.16
N LEU A 1094 -86.85 -18.52 -7.47
CA LEU A 1094 -88.28 -18.29 -7.68
C LEU A 1094 -88.57 -16.80 -7.78
N GLY A 1095 -89.19 -16.38 -8.88
CA GLY A 1095 -89.38 -14.96 -9.16
C GLY A 1095 -90.49 -14.64 -10.14
N ALA A 1096 -90.58 -13.36 -10.48
CA ALA A 1096 -91.48 -12.88 -11.51
C ALA A 1096 -90.82 -11.75 -12.32
N LYS A 1097 -91.08 -11.74 -13.62
CA LYS A 1097 -90.63 -10.73 -14.58
C LYS A 1097 -91.82 -10.00 -15.19
N LEU A 1098 -91.81 -8.67 -15.13
CA LEU A 1098 -92.79 -7.80 -15.76
C LEU A 1098 -92.13 -7.09 -16.95
N SER A 1099 -92.74 -7.16 -18.14
CA SER A 1099 -92.28 -6.44 -19.32
C SER A 1099 -93.42 -5.78 -20.09
N LYS A 1100 -93.13 -4.69 -20.79
CA LYS A 1100 -94.11 -3.99 -21.62
C LYS A 1100 -93.45 -3.37 -22.85
N ALA A 1101 -93.97 -3.64 -24.04
CA ALA A 1101 -93.45 -3.08 -25.28
C ALA A 1101 -94.07 -1.71 -25.59
N PHE A 1102 -93.23 -0.76 -25.99
CA PHE A 1102 -93.62 0.58 -26.47
C PHE A 1102 -93.12 0.77 -27.90
N ALA A 1103 -94.03 1.09 -28.83
CA ALA A 1103 -93.64 1.42 -30.20
C ALA A 1103 -93.02 2.83 -30.26
N THR A 1104 -91.84 2.95 -30.86
CA THR A 1104 -91.16 4.24 -31.08
C THR A 1104 -90.72 4.38 -32.54
N ARG A 1105 -90.27 5.57 -32.95
CA ARG A 1105 -89.75 5.80 -34.33
C ARG A 1105 -88.47 5.03 -34.67
N TYR A 1106 -87.81 4.46 -33.66
CA TYR A 1106 -86.54 3.73 -33.81
C TYR A 1106 -86.70 2.21 -33.66
N GLY A 1107 -87.92 1.70 -33.40
CA GLY A 1107 -88.16 0.29 -33.08
C GLY A 1107 -89.05 0.13 -31.85
N GLN A 1108 -89.22 -1.10 -31.36
CA GLN A 1108 -89.95 -1.36 -30.11
C GLN A 1108 -89.01 -1.28 -28.91
N VAL A 1109 -89.32 -0.42 -27.95
CA VAL A 1109 -88.59 -0.34 -26.67
C VAL A 1109 -89.33 -1.19 -25.65
N VAL A 1110 -88.64 -2.15 -25.04
CA VAL A 1110 -89.18 -3.10 -24.07
C VAL A 1110 -88.41 -2.94 -22.76
N PRO A 1111 -88.87 -2.10 -21.81
CA PRO A 1111 -88.44 -2.19 -20.43
C PRO A 1111 -88.89 -3.51 -19.80
N GLU A 1112 -88.02 -4.06 -18.97
CA GLU A 1112 -88.24 -5.25 -18.15
C GLU A 1112 -87.79 -5.00 -16.70
N PHE A 1113 -88.52 -5.58 -15.77
CA PHE A 1113 -88.20 -5.60 -14.35
C PHE A 1113 -88.41 -7.01 -13.83
N GLN A 1114 -87.40 -7.60 -13.18
CA GLN A 1114 -87.45 -8.94 -12.63
C GLN A 1114 -86.97 -8.93 -11.18
N VAL A 1115 -87.66 -9.70 -10.35
CA VAL A 1115 -87.29 -9.94 -8.96
C VAL A 1115 -87.35 -11.44 -8.70
N GLN A 1116 -86.33 -11.96 -8.04
CA GLN A 1116 -86.17 -13.38 -7.76
C GLN A 1116 -85.59 -13.59 -6.36
N TRP A 1117 -86.12 -14.57 -5.63
CA TRP A 1117 -85.50 -15.09 -4.43
C TRP A 1117 -84.65 -16.30 -4.81
N LEU A 1118 -83.38 -16.28 -4.43
CA LEU A 1118 -82.40 -17.34 -4.66
C LEU A 1118 -82.09 -18.02 -3.32
N HIS A 1119 -82.07 -19.35 -3.34
CA HIS A 1119 -81.76 -20.16 -2.16
C HIS A 1119 -80.66 -21.17 -2.49
N GLU A 1120 -79.56 -21.10 -1.74
CA GLU A 1120 -78.39 -21.98 -1.83
C GLU A 1120 -78.57 -23.18 -0.88
N TYR A 1121 -78.47 -24.40 -1.41
CA TYR A 1121 -78.64 -25.62 -0.62
C TYR A 1121 -77.34 -26.16 -0.06
N ASP A 1122 -76.21 -25.89 -0.70
CA ASP A 1122 -74.88 -26.31 -0.24
C ASP A 1122 -74.27 -25.24 0.69
N HIS A 1123 -74.12 -25.61 1.96
CA HIS A 1123 -73.62 -24.70 3.00
C HIS A 1123 -72.21 -25.08 3.46
N ASP A 1124 -71.56 -26.01 2.76
CA ASP A 1124 -70.22 -26.44 3.10
C ASP A 1124 -69.21 -25.31 2.84
N ARG A 1125 -68.46 -24.94 3.87
CA ARG A 1125 -67.37 -23.96 3.74
C ARG A 1125 -66.19 -24.58 3.01
N GLN A 1126 -65.51 -23.76 2.22
CA GLN A 1126 -64.24 -24.13 1.60
C GLN A 1126 -63.17 -24.37 2.68
N TRP A 1127 -62.39 -25.44 2.52
CA TRP A 1127 -61.21 -25.72 3.34
C TRP A 1127 -60.00 -26.01 2.46
N ALA A 1128 -58.83 -25.54 2.89
CA ALA A 1128 -57.54 -25.92 2.33
C ALA A 1128 -56.62 -26.43 3.43
N GLY A 1129 -55.91 -27.53 3.17
CA GLY A 1129 -54.76 -27.96 3.97
C GLY A 1129 -53.55 -27.14 3.57
N VAL A 1130 -52.80 -26.63 4.54
CA VAL A 1130 -51.72 -25.66 4.33
C VAL A 1130 -50.51 -26.03 5.19
N ASN A 1131 -49.31 -25.91 4.65
CA ASN A 1131 -48.06 -26.13 5.38
C ASN A 1131 -47.10 -24.99 5.05
N PHE A 1132 -46.18 -24.60 5.95
CA PHE A 1132 -45.10 -23.71 5.54
C PHE A 1132 -44.20 -24.45 4.55
N ALA A 1133 -43.96 -23.86 3.37
CA ALA A 1133 -43.23 -24.50 2.28
C ALA A 1133 -41.80 -24.89 2.67
N ALA A 1134 -41.24 -24.21 3.67
CA ALA A 1134 -39.90 -24.43 4.19
C ALA A 1134 -39.79 -25.61 5.19
N ASP A 1135 -40.90 -26.09 5.75
CA ASP A 1135 -40.96 -27.31 6.57
C ASP A 1135 -42.32 -28.02 6.40
N PRO A 1136 -42.49 -28.79 5.31
CA PRO A 1136 -43.76 -29.43 4.97
C PRO A 1136 -44.23 -30.50 5.96
N ASP A 1137 -43.34 -31.07 6.78
CA ASP A 1137 -43.69 -32.22 7.63
C ASP A 1137 -44.06 -31.78 9.07
N GLY A 1138 -43.49 -30.67 9.55
CA GLY A 1138 -43.65 -30.20 10.94
C GLY A 1138 -44.70 -29.10 11.16
N THR A 1139 -45.17 -28.45 10.10
CA THR A 1139 -45.89 -27.16 10.22
C THR A 1139 -47.29 -27.12 9.58
N ALA A 1140 -47.96 -28.28 9.50
CA ALA A 1140 -49.28 -28.39 8.88
C ALA A 1140 -50.39 -27.68 9.67
N PHE A 1141 -51.28 -27.00 8.97
CA PHE A 1141 -52.49 -26.35 9.48
C PHE A 1141 -53.60 -26.31 8.42
N THR A 1142 -54.76 -25.76 8.75
CA THR A 1142 -55.88 -25.60 7.81
C THR A 1142 -56.43 -24.17 7.79
N THR A 1143 -56.86 -23.71 6.61
CA THR A 1143 -57.53 -22.42 6.42
C THR A 1143 -58.97 -22.65 5.95
N ALA A 1144 -59.92 -21.96 6.57
CA ALA A 1144 -61.33 -21.96 6.18
C ALA A 1144 -61.71 -20.71 5.38
N GLY A 1145 -62.53 -20.88 4.35
CA GLY A 1145 -63.21 -19.81 3.62
C GLY A 1145 -64.55 -19.40 4.22
N VAL A 1146 -65.13 -18.34 3.65
CA VAL A 1146 -66.47 -17.84 4.00
C VAL A 1146 -67.53 -18.88 3.58
N ARG A 1147 -68.64 -18.96 4.33
CA ARG A 1147 -69.77 -19.83 3.96
C ARG A 1147 -70.61 -19.17 2.87
N PRO A 1148 -71.13 -19.92 1.89
CA PRO A 1148 -72.13 -19.42 0.96
C PRO A 1148 -73.34 -18.80 1.68
N VAL A 1149 -73.91 -17.73 1.10
CA VAL A 1149 -75.09 -17.05 1.65
C VAL A 1149 -76.35 -17.84 1.30
N SER A 1150 -77.08 -18.31 2.32
CA SER A 1150 -78.24 -19.19 2.15
C SER A 1150 -79.39 -18.59 1.32
N ASP A 1151 -79.66 -17.30 1.49
CA ASP A 1151 -80.80 -16.62 0.88
C ASP A 1151 -80.37 -15.27 0.30
N LEU A 1152 -80.57 -15.10 -1.02
CA LEU A 1152 -80.25 -13.89 -1.76
C LEU A 1152 -81.51 -13.34 -2.45
N ALA A 1153 -81.64 -12.02 -2.47
CA ALA A 1153 -82.59 -11.32 -3.32
C ALA A 1153 -81.88 -10.84 -4.59
N ASP A 1154 -82.33 -11.29 -5.75
CA ASP A 1154 -81.89 -10.84 -7.08
C ASP A 1154 -82.94 -9.89 -7.68
N ILE A 1155 -82.51 -8.67 -7.98
CA ILE A 1155 -83.35 -7.62 -8.58
C ILE A 1155 -82.66 -7.12 -9.84
N SER A 1156 -83.36 -7.20 -10.97
CA SER A 1156 -82.86 -6.73 -12.26
C SER A 1156 -83.82 -5.78 -12.97
N PHE A 1157 -83.24 -4.75 -13.58
CA PHE A 1157 -83.92 -3.80 -14.45
C PHE A 1157 -83.24 -3.78 -15.81
N GLY A 1158 -84.00 -3.92 -16.88
CA GLY A 1158 -83.48 -3.96 -18.23
C GLY A 1158 -84.31 -3.13 -19.20
N VAL A 1159 -83.67 -2.70 -20.28
CA VAL A 1159 -84.36 -2.10 -21.43
C VAL A 1159 -83.77 -2.65 -22.72
N THR A 1160 -84.63 -3.13 -23.61
CA THR A 1160 -84.24 -3.64 -24.93
C THR A 1160 -84.87 -2.79 -26.02
N LEU A 1161 -84.08 -2.28 -26.96
CA LEU A 1161 -84.55 -1.70 -28.21
C LEU A 1161 -84.51 -2.79 -29.30
N LEU A 1162 -85.70 -3.23 -29.71
CA LEU A 1162 -85.90 -4.22 -30.77
C LEU A 1162 -86.04 -3.55 -32.14
N ASN A 1163 -85.20 -3.99 -33.08
CA ASN A 1163 -85.32 -3.83 -34.53
C ASN A 1163 -85.18 -2.38 -35.09
N ALA A 1164 -83.99 -1.79 -34.89
CA ALA A 1164 -83.52 -0.62 -35.63
C ALA A 1164 -82.56 -1.07 -36.75
N SER A 1165 -83.06 -1.36 -37.96
CA SER A 1165 -82.21 -1.75 -39.11
C SER A 1165 -81.33 -3.00 -38.88
N ASN A 1166 -81.93 -4.14 -38.50
CA ASN A 1166 -81.26 -5.44 -38.21
C ASN A 1166 -80.33 -5.46 -36.99
N VAL A 1167 -80.36 -4.42 -36.16
CA VAL A 1167 -79.59 -4.35 -34.90
C VAL A 1167 -80.55 -4.20 -33.71
N SER A 1168 -80.29 -4.95 -32.64
CA SER A 1168 -80.95 -4.83 -31.34
C SER A 1168 -79.91 -4.47 -30.27
N LEU A 1169 -80.28 -3.56 -29.37
CA LEU A 1169 -79.43 -3.09 -28.26
C LEU A 1169 -80.17 -3.31 -26.95
N SER A 1170 -79.51 -3.85 -25.94
CA SER A 1170 -80.07 -3.87 -24.59
C SER A 1170 -79.06 -3.49 -23.51
N ALA A 1171 -79.58 -2.87 -22.46
CA ALA A 1171 -78.85 -2.54 -21.24
C ALA A 1171 -79.61 -3.11 -20.06
N ARG A 1172 -78.90 -3.76 -19.13
CA ARG A 1172 -79.46 -4.34 -17.91
C ARG A 1172 -78.56 -4.02 -16.72
N TYR A 1173 -79.18 -3.83 -15.57
CA TYR A 1173 -78.52 -3.64 -14.29
C TYR A 1173 -79.15 -4.59 -13.27
N GLU A 1174 -78.30 -5.28 -12.52
CA GLU A 1174 -78.66 -6.34 -11.58
C GLU A 1174 -78.03 -6.06 -10.22
N VAL A 1175 -78.79 -6.32 -9.16
CA VAL A 1175 -78.36 -6.20 -7.78
C VAL A 1175 -78.74 -7.47 -7.03
N GLN A 1176 -77.74 -8.13 -6.46
CA GLN A 1176 -77.92 -9.28 -5.59
C GLN A 1176 -77.53 -8.89 -4.16
N ALA A 1177 -78.40 -9.18 -3.18
CA ALA A 1177 -78.17 -8.82 -1.79
C ALA A 1177 -78.66 -9.90 -0.82
N GLY A 1178 -77.86 -10.17 0.22
CA GLY A 1178 -78.18 -11.11 1.30
C GLY A 1178 -77.39 -10.83 2.57
N GLY A 1179 -77.30 -11.81 3.47
CA GLY A 1179 -76.63 -11.66 4.76
C GLY A 1179 -75.12 -11.42 4.63
N GLY A 1180 -74.68 -10.16 4.62
CA GLY A 1180 -73.26 -9.77 4.56
C GLY A 1180 -72.65 -9.74 3.15
N PHE A 1181 -73.46 -9.94 2.11
CA PHE A 1181 -73.05 -9.92 0.70
C PHE A 1181 -73.92 -8.93 -0.10
N VAL A 1182 -73.27 -8.10 -0.91
CA VAL A 1182 -73.93 -7.26 -1.91
C VAL A 1182 -73.10 -7.27 -3.19
N SER A 1183 -73.73 -7.60 -4.31
CA SER A 1183 -73.14 -7.53 -5.66
C SER A 1183 -74.00 -6.67 -6.59
N GLN A 1184 -73.33 -5.94 -7.49
CA GLN A 1184 -73.95 -5.09 -8.50
C GLN A 1184 -73.33 -5.37 -9.87
N THR A 1185 -74.14 -5.71 -10.86
CA THR A 1185 -73.69 -6.08 -12.21
C THR A 1185 -74.37 -5.21 -13.27
N GLY A 1186 -73.58 -4.65 -14.18
CA GLY A 1186 -74.04 -3.96 -15.39
C GLY A 1186 -73.78 -4.80 -16.64
N ILE A 1187 -74.77 -4.90 -17.53
CA ILE A 1187 -74.71 -5.71 -18.76
C ILE A 1187 -75.10 -4.84 -19.96
N LEU A 1188 -74.29 -4.86 -21.02
CA LEU A 1188 -74.55 -4.21 -22.29
C LEU A 1188 -74.45 -5.21 -23.44
N ARG A 1189 -75.49 -5.25 -24.28
CA ARG A 1189 -75.60 -6.20 -25.39
C ARG A 1189 -75.82 -5.52 -26.74
N LEU A 1190 -75.07 -5.97 -27.73
CA LEU A 1190 -75.28 -5.65 -29.14
C LEU A 1190 -75.57 -6.94 -29.93
N GLN A 1191 -76.69 -6.96 -30.63
CA GLN A 1191 -77.12 -8.12 -31.41
C GLN A 1191 -77.35 -7.72 -32.88
N HIS A 1192 -76.83 -8.52 -33.81
CA HIS A 1192 -77.07 -8.36 -35.24
C HIS A 1192 -77.65 -9.64 -35.84
N VAL A 1193 -78.76 -9.51 -36.56
CA VAL A 1193 -79.43 -10.66 -37.20
C VAL A 1193 -79.11 -10.62 -38.69
N PHE A 1194 -78.45 -11.67 -39.19
CA PHE A 1194 -78.03 -11.81 -40.60
C PHE A 1194 -79.09 -12.48 -41.47
#